data_AF-A0A2T5VC99-F1
#
_entry.id   AF-A0A2T5VC99-F1
#
_cell.length_a   1.000
_cell.length_b   1.000
_cell.length_c   1.000
_cell.angle_alpha   90.00
_cell.angle_beta   90.00
_cell.angle_gamma   90.00
#
_symmetry.space_group_name_H-M   'P 1'
#
loop_
_entity.id
_entity.type
_entity.pdbx_description
1 polymer ?
#
loop_
_entity_poly.entity_id
_entity_poly.type
_entity_poly.pdbx_seq_one_letter_code
_entity_poly.pdbx_strand_id
1 'polypeptide(L)'
;MRQLGVLAERFFAEDANTSLIKSRQFAELLLKEIAARSAAYDPDRRENQNDLLRRLVYEGILPRQVADVFHAVRRQGNEATHEFTGTHAEALSALKFCRSLGVWFRQTYGRDPNFKPGAFVPPPDPRGEDEALRQELAELRKAVLSAEAELRAAHASAEEQVRARQAAEELAGQARAESVVWEQTAAEFEASQNELAKQLEALQAAAAAEPAQIRVELKQAGRDAAGKLELDEADTRLLIDVQLIDKQWEADSKTLRHSAGTRPEAGRNIAIAEWPTESGPVDYALFVGHTCVGVIEAKRQSTNVPGTLRQAERYARDIRLEPGNRYPDAPWQHGLDDPFRVPFVFATNGRSYVRQWQTVSGIWYRDVRRATNQDCVLPEWFSPSDLVAKLETDVDAAAQGLAEEGFGYGALRPYQEDAVRAVEEAVEAGQRNILISMATGTGKTRTCVALMYRLLKHRRFRRILFLVDRTALGEQTTDALETTELEGLLKFAQIYKVAGLDQRLPEPEDQVQVATVQSLVARILNEDDPDRRPTPGTYDCIIVDEAHRGYTLDAELRETDIGFRNVDDYQSAYRQVLDYFDAVKIALTATPALHTREIFGDPVFSYGYRQAVVEGWLNDHLPPRRITTALAEAGIHFEGGEEVEIIDPRTGQIDLFDLPDDVSLDYDLATFNKRVYSENFNRVVCRALAAEIAPDRPGKTLIFAARDSHADDVVHILTEELREEYGISAVPHGMVMKITGSVPGNQDLILKFRNDPLPKYVVTVDLLTTGVDIPSICNLVFLRRVASRILYDQMIGRATRLCPEIGKENFRIFDAVDLYANLQNMSDMRPVVVRPDISMAQLAADLGHAQTDEDRNWVAGQIVVRMRSLARRLDEDQIEQFTRAAGQTPEEAVTDLSRRAGHEVGHWFDEHPRAIEILDRPPVRRRGPGDGVAISTHEDELLHIREIFGDNATPEDYIEGFERYVRQNMNAVPAMIAATQRPRELTRKELSELAALLDEHHYSEAMLRAAYGSARNADIAAHIIGFVRQAAIGDPLVPYAKRVENAIVAIEKSRPWTQRQKDWLRRIGRALKDKPVADPTLFDQGAFADRGGFKRIAQEFDGELDEVLRQINEAIWPPSAA
;
A
#
# COMPACT_ATOMS: atom_id res chain seq x y z
N MET A 1 37.82 6.75 -23.65
CA MET A 1 36.67 7.44 -24.27
C MET A 1 36.94 7.99 -25.68
N ARG A 2 37.92 8.89 -25.89
CA ARG A 2 38.20 9.52 -27.20
C ARG A 2 38.33 8.51 -28.36
N GLN A 3 39.07 7.42 -28.15
CA GLN A 3 39.21 6.36 -29.16
C GLN A 3 37.88 5.74 -29.56
N LEU A 4 37.01 5.41 -28.60
CA LEU A 4 35.69 4.83 -28.89
C LEU A 4 34.79 5.80 -29.67
N GLY A 5 34.81 7.10 -29.34
CA GLY A 5 34.08 8.12 -30.10
C GLY A 5 34.58 8.24 -31.54
N VAL A 6 35.90 8.29 -31.75
CA VAL A 6 36.50 8.33 -33.10
C VAL A 6 36.19 7.06 -33.89
N LEU A 7 36.20 5.90 -33.24
CA LEU A 7 35.85 4.64 -33.91
C LEU A 7 34.36 4.62 -34.28
N ALA A 8 33.46 5.06 -33.40
CA ALA A 8 32.04 5.17 -33.71
C ALA A 8 31.80 6.11 -34.92
N GLU A 9 32.43 7.28 -34.94
CA GLU A 9 32.33 8.22 -36.06
C GLU A 9 32.94 7.68 -37.36
N ARG A 10 34.07 6.97 -37.28
CA ARG A 10 34.72 6.38 -38.45
C ARG A 10 33.89 5.26 -39.05
N PHE A 11 33.44 4.32 -38.21
CA PHE A 11 32.63 3.20 -38.65
C PHE A 11 31.24 3.63 -39.10
N PHE A 12 30.78 4.83 -38.76
CA PHE A 12 29.52 5.35 -39.30
C PHE A 12 29.45 5.27 -40.83
N ALA A 13 30.55 5.53 -41.55
CA ALA A 13 30.60 5.45 -43.01
C ALA A 13 30.91 4.02 -43.51
N GLU A 14 31.76 3.28 -42.79
CA GLU A 14 32.25 1.95 -43.20
C GLU A 14 31.27 0.81 -42.84
N ASP A 15 30.69 0.82 -41.64
CA ASP A 15 29.77 -0.19 -41.12
C ASP A 15 28.90 0.36 -39.95
N ALA A 16 27.61 0.55 -40.23
CA ALA A 16 26.65 1.06 -39.25
C ALA A 16 26.51 0.18 -38.01
N ASN A 17 26.64 -1.15 -38.14
CA ASN A 17 26.56 -2.06 -37.00
C ASN A 17 27.76 -1.83 -36.05
N THR A 18 28.98 -1.85 -36.58
CA THR A 18 30.17 -1.56 -35.77
C THR A 18 30.09 -0.16 -35.13
N SER A 19 29.55 0.84 -35.82
CA SER A 19 29.30 2.17 -35.24
C SER A 19 28.37 2.12 -34.01
N LEU A 20 27.30 1.35 -34.06
CA LEU A 20 26.36 1.17 -32.94
C LEU A 20 27.02 0.44 -31.77
N ILE A 21 27.79 -0.62 -32.03
CA ILE A 21 28.55 -1.34 -31.00
C ILE A 21 29.56 -0.39 -30.32
N LYS A 22 30.28 0.42 -31.08
CA LYS A 22 31.24 1.40 -30.52
C LYS A 22 30.55 2.51 -29.74
N SER A 23 29.36 2.95 -30.18
CA SER A 23 28.53 3.93 -29.47
C SER A 23 28.08 3.39 -28.10
N ARG A 24 27.66 2.12 -28.03
CA ARG A 24 27.34 1.45 -26.77
C ARG A 24 28.55 1.32 -25.84
N GLN A 25 29.70 0.88 -26.37
CA GLN A 25 30.95 0.79 -25.60
C GLN A 25 31.38 2.15 -25.05
N PHE A 26 31.18 3.22 -25.82
CA PHE A 26 31.42 4.59 -25.37
C PHE A 26 30.50 4.96 -24.20
N ALA A 27 29.20 4.70 -24.31
CA ALA A 27 28.22 4.96 -23.25
C ALA A 27 28.50 4.14 -21.97
N GLU A 28 28.91 2.87 -22.11
CA GLU A 28 29.27 2.03 -20.96
C GLU A 28 30.50 2.56 -20.21
N LEU A 29 31.55 2.94 -20.95
CA LEU A 29 32.75 3.52 -20.36
C LEU A 29 32.45 4.86 -19.67
N LEU A 30 31.61 5.69 -20.28
CA LEU A 30 31.16 6.95 -19.70
C LEU A 30 30.43 6.72 -18.35
N LEU A 31 29.56 5.70 -18.29
CA LEU A 31 28.83 5.31 -17.08
C LEU A 31 29.76 4.84 -15.94
N LYS A 32 30.77 4.03 -16.27
CA LYS A 32 31.80 3.58 -15.32
C LYS A 32 32.63 4.76 -14.78
N GLU A 33 32.97 5.72 -15.64
CA GLU A 33 33.69 6.92 -15.21
C GLU A 33 32.84 7.84 -14.33
N ILE A 34 31.53 7.95 -14.60
CA ILE A 34 30.57 8.66 -13.74
C ILE A 34 30.53 8.04 -12.34
N ALA A 35 30.45 6.71 -12.26
CA ALA A 35 30.46 5.99 -10.99
C ALA A 35 31.76 6.25 -10.23
N ALA A 36 32.91 6.17 -10.91
CA ALA A 36 34.21 6.41 -10.30
C ALA A 36 34.35 7.85 -9.76
N ARG A 37 34.00 8.85 -10.58
CA ARG A 37 34.05 10.28 -10.18
C ARG A 37 33.02 10.65 -9.11
N SER A 38 32.05 9.78 -8.84
CA SER A 38 31.05 9.97 -7.77
C SER A 38 31.37 9.14 -6.52
N ALA A 39 32.54 8.47 -6.49
CA ALA A 39 32.95 7.53 -5.45
C ALA A 39 31.99 6.34 -5.23
N ALA A 40 31.29 5.94 -6.30
CA ALA A 40 30.26 4.91 -6.31
C ALA A 40 30.60 3.75 -7.27
N TYR A 41 31.86 3.65 -7.72
CA TYR A 41 32.33 2.51 -8.50
C TYR A 41 32.75 1.38 -7.54
N ASP A 42 32.49 0.13 -7.92
CA ASP A 42 32.88 -1.03 -7.15
C ASP A 42 33.41 -2.08 -8.14
N PRO A 43 34.74 -2.32 -8.16
CA PRO A 43 35.34 -3.28 -9.08
C PRO A 43 35.00 -4.74 -8.75
N ASP A 44 34.68 -5.05 -7.48
CA ASP A 44 34.35 -6.40 -7.02
C ASP A 44 32.90 -6.77 -7.34
N ARG A 45 32.06 -5.76 -7.53
CA ARG A 45 30.69 -5.89 -8.04
C ARG A 45 30.75 -6.11 -9.55
N ARG A 46 30.57 -7.36 -9.99
CA ARG A 46 30.37 -7.73 -11.41
C ARG A 46 28.99 -7.28 -11.92
N GLU A 47 28.71 -5.98 -11.80
CA GLU A 47 27.47 -5.35 -12.26
C GLU A 47 27.50 -5.20 -13.79
N ASN A 48 26.38 -5.53 -14.44
CA ASN A 48 26.24 -5.25 -15.87
C ASN A 48 25.92 -3.74 -16.09
N GLN A 49 25.98 -3.27 -17.35
CA GLN A 49 25.74 -1.85 -17.68
C GLN A 49 24.37 -1.34 -17.20
N ASN A 50 23.34 -2.19 -17.16
CA ASN A 50 21.99 -1.82 -16.73
C ASN A 50 21.86 -1.71 -15.21
N ASP A 51 22.46 -2.65 -14.47
CA ASP A 51 22.52 -2.64 -13.01
C ASP A 51 23.22 -1.37 -12.52
N LEU A 52 24.34 -1.02 -13.15
CA LEU A 52 25.09 0.21 -12.89
C LEU A 52 24.24 1.45 -13.19
N LEU A 53 23.50 1.46 -14.31
CA LEU A 53 22.65 2.59 -14.69
C LEU A 53 21.57 2.85 -13.64
N ARG A 54 20.89 1.79 -13.19
CA ARG A 54 19.83 1.87 -12.17
C ARG A 54 20.35 2.32 -10.83
N ARG A 55 21.48 1.77 -10.41
CA ARG A 55 22.09 2.13 -9.13
C ARG A 55 22.48 3.59 -9.09
N LEU A 56 23.07 4.12 -10.17
CA LEU A 56 23.40 5.54 -10.27
C LEU A 56 22.16 6.45 -10.26
N VAL A 57 21.03 6.01 -10.83
CA VAL A 57 19.75 6.73 -10.73
C VAL A 57 19.22 6.68 -9.30
N TYR A 58 19.21 5.51 -8.67
CA TYR A 58 18.75 5.31 -7.29
C TYR A 58 19.56 6.13 -6.28
N GLU A 59 20.89 6.17 -6.43
CA GLU A 59 21.79 6.97 -5.60
C GLU A 59 21.71 8.50 -5.91
N GLY A 60 20.86 8.90 -6.86
CA GLY A 60 20.66 10.29 -7.27
C GLY A 60 21.88 10.92 -7.96
N ILE A 61 22.80 10.10 -8.47
CA ILE A 61 24.02 10.53 -9.18
C ILE A 61 23.67 10.83 -10.64
N LEU A 62 22.78 10.03 -11.24
CA LEU A 62 22.37 10.18 -12.62
C LEU A 62 20.90 10.64 -12.73
N PRO A 63 20.62 11.82 -13.31
CA PRO A 63 19.25 12.26 -13.56
C PRO A 63 18.54 11.33 -14.56
N ARG A 64 17.24 11.07 -14.34
CA ARG A 64 16.45 10.12 -15.15
C ARG A 64 16.42 10.45 -16.65
N GLN A 65 16.33 11.74 -17.00
CA GLN A 65 16.37 12.22 -18.39
C GLN A 65 17.67 11.80 -19.11
N VAL A 66 18.80 11.80 -18.40
CA VAL A 66 20.09 11.37 -18.93
C VAL A 66 20.16 9.85 -18.99
N ALA A 67 19.59 9.17 -17.99
CA ALA A 67 19.47 7.71 -17.97
C ALA A 67 18.65 7.17 -19.14
N ASP A 68 17.58 7.85 -19.54
CA ASP A 68 16.76 7.49 -20.72
C ASP A 68 17.60 7.54 -22.01
N VAL A 69 18.48 8.55 -22.15
CA VAL A 69 19.40 8.66 -23.30
C VAL A 69 20.48 7.56 -23.26
N PHE A 70 21.02 7.23 -22.08
CA PHE A 70 21.91 6.06 -21.92
C PHE A 70 21.20 4.76 -22.32
N HIS A 71 19.94 4.60 -21.92
CA HIS A 71 19.14 3.43 -22.23
C HIS A 71 18.87 3.31 -23.73
N ALA A 72 18.57 4.41 -24.41
CA ALA A 72 18.37 4.43 -25.87
C ALA A 72 19.62 3.95 -26.62
N VAL A 73 20.82 4.45 -26.27
CA VAL A 73 22.08 4.01 -26.87
C VAL A 73 22.37 2.54 -26.56
N ARG A 74 22.10 2.10 -25.33
CA ARG A 74 22.25 0.70 -24.90
C ARG A 74 21.39 -0.23 -25.74
N ARG A 75 20.09 0.09 -25.95
CA ARG A 75 19.19 -0.77 -26.72
C ARG A 75 19.64 -0.89 -28.18
N GLN A 76 19.88 0.24 -28.85
CA GLN A 76 20.35 0.26 -30.25
C GLN A 76 21.65 -0.55 -30.42
N GLY A 77 22.59 -0.43 -29.48
CA GLY A 77 23.82 -1.22 -29.53
C GLY A 77 23.65 -2.70 -29.18
N ASN A 78 22.71 -3.06 -28.30
CA ASN A 78 22.39 -4.45 -27.98
C ASN A 78 21.83 -5.18 -29.20
N GLU A 79 20.84 -4.58 -29.86
CA GLU A 79 20.20 -5.11 -31.06
C GLU A 79 21.24 -5.34 -32.17
N ALA A 80 22.10 -4.35 -32.41
CA ALA A 80 23.20 -4.48 -33.37
C ALA A 80 24.20 -5.62 -33.03
N THR A 81 24.46 -5.83 -31.73
CA THR A 81 25.36 -6.89 -31.25
C THR A 81 24.75 -8.29 -31.41
N HIS A 82 23.45 -8.44 -31.15
CA HIS A 82 22.79 -9.74 -31.11
C HIS A 82 22.21 -10.17 -32.45
N GLU A 83 21.71 -9.22 -33.25
CA GLU A 83 21.06 -9.48 -34.54
C GLU A 83 22.01 -9.30 -35.73
N PHE A 84 23.21 -8.75 -35.49
CA PHE A 84 24.20 -8.42 -36.52
C PHE A 84 23.68 -7.42 -37.57
N THR A 85 22.64 -6.65 -37.23
CA THR A 85 21.96 -5.64 -38.07
C THR A 85 22.27 -4.21 -37.56
N GLY A 86 21.91 -3.19 -38.33
CA GLY A 86 22.09 -1.79 -37.91
C GLY A 86 22.02 -0.83 -39.08
N THR A 87 21.19 0.20 -38.99
CA THR A 87 21.03 1.19 -40.07
C THR A 87 21.89 2.43 -39.82
N HIS A 88 22.31 3.12 -40.90
CA HIS A 88 22.99 4.42 -40.75
C HIS A 88 22.10 5.46 -40.04
N ALA A 89 20.77 5.30 -40.09
CA ALA A 89 19.86 6.18 -39.37
C ALA A 89 19.93 5.98 -37.85
N GLU A 90 19.96 4.72 -37.39
CA GLU A 90 20.20 4.35 -35.99
C GLU A 90 21.60 4.77 -35.54
N ALA A 91 22.63 4.48 -36.35
CA ALA A 91 24.01 4.86 -36.04
C ALA A 91 24.16 6.38 -35.86
N LEU A 92 23.48 7.18 -36.70
CA LEU A 92 23.47 8.64 -36.56
C LEU A 92 22.74 9.09 -35.29
N SER A 93 21.64 8.42 -34.93
CA SER A 93 20.91 8.66 -33.68
C SER A 93 21.79 8.38 -32.47
N ALA A 94 22.45 7.23 -32.44
CA ALA A 94 23.35 6.83 -31.37
C ALA A 94 24.49 7.84 -31.20
N LEU A 95 25.07 8.35 -32.30
CA LEU A 95 26.09 9.40 -32.27
C LEU A 95 25.57 10.71 -31.70
N LYS A 96 24.36 11.15 -32.06
CA LYS A 96 23.71 12.33 -31.47
C LYS A 96 23.48 12.18 -29.97
N PHE A 97 23.00 11.01 -29.54
CA PHE A 97 22.83 10.70 -28.12
C PHE A 97 24.18 10.67 -27.39
N CYS A 98 25.20 10.03 -27.94
CA CYS A 98 26.55 10.00 -27.38
C CYS A 98 27.14 11.41 -27.23
N ARG A 99 26.93 12.30 -28.22
CA ARG A 99 27.32 13.71 -28.12
C ARG A 99 26.57 14.42 -26.98
N SER A 100 25.25 14.22 -26.87
CA SER A 100 24.43 14.84 -25.82
C SER A 100 24.88 14.39 -24.43
N LEU A 101 25.16 13.10 -24.26
CA LEU A 101 25.76 12.54 -23.03
C LEU A 101 27.15 13.12 -22.75
N GLY A 102 27.99 13.28 -23.78
CA GLY A 102 29.32 13.87 -23.64
C GLY A 102 29.29 15.36 -23.25
N VAL A 103 28.35 16.14 -23.79
CA VAL A 103 28.13 17.55 -23.41
C VAL A 103 27.70 17.65 -21.96
N TRP A 104 26.70 16.85 -21.56
CA TRP A 104 26.23 16.80 -20.17
C TRP A 104 27.34 16.39 -19.21
N PHE A 105 28.12 15.37 -19.57
CA PHE A 105 29.27 14.91 -18.78
C PHE A 105 30.33 16.00 -18.62
N ARG A 106 30.63 16.75 -19.69
CA ARG A 106 31.57 17.88 -19.64
C ARG A 106 31.07 19.02 -18.75
N GLN A 107 29.79 19.35 -18.84
CA GLN A 107 29.18 20.41 -18.03
C GLN A 107 29.15 20.04 -16.54
N THR A 108 28.93 18.76 -16.25
CA THR A 108 28.80 18.22 -14.89
C THR A 108 30.16 17.82 -14.31
N TYR A 109 30.72 16.71 -14.78
CA TYR A 109 31.95 16.11 -14.26
C TYR A 109 33.24 16.74 -14.80
N GLY A 110 33.12 17.58 -15.84
CA GLY A 110 34.20 18.44 -16.31
C GLY A 110 34.24 19.82 -15.64
N ARG A 111 33.30 20.11 -14.72
CA ARG A 111 33.17 21.38 -13.98
C ARG A 111 33.13 22.63 -14.88
N ASP A 112 32.46 22.51 -16.03
CA ASP A 112 32.32 23.59 -17.02
C ASP A 112 30.85 23.83 -17.37
N PRO A 113 30.04 24.39 -16.45
CA PRO A 113 28.58 24.52 -16.61
C PRO A 113 28.15 25.46 -17.74
N ASN A 114 29.09 26.26 -18.27
CA ASN A 114 28.87 27.18 -19.38
C ASN A 114 29.47 26.67 -20.70
N PHE A 115 29.89 25.40 -20.75
CA PHE A 115 30.40 24.79 -21.97
C PHE A 115 29.35 24.88 -23.09
N LYS A 116 29.69 25.61 -24.16
CA LYS A 116 28.86 25.76 -25.36
C LYS A 116 29.42 24.88 -26.47
N PRO A 117 28.79 23.74 -26.78
CA PRO A 117 29.19 22.95 -27.93
C PRO A 117 28.83 23.69 -29.23
N GLY A 118 29.69 23.61 -30.25
CA GLY A 118 29.30 24.02 -31.62
C GLY A 118 28.21 23.10 -32.18
N ALA A 119 27.54 23.48 -33.27
CA ALA A 119 26.48 22.67 -33.89
C ALA A 119 26.96 21.23 -34.18
N PHE A 120 26.06 20.25 -34.09
CA PHE A 120 26.40 18.87 -34.47
C PHE A 120 26.70 18.83 -35.97
N VAL A 121 27.89 18.36 -36.31
CA VAL A 121 28.29 18.11 -37.70
C VAL A 121 28.18 16.60 -37.91
N PRO A 122 27.19 16.11 -38.68
CA PRO A 122 27.09 14.69 -38.95
C PRO A 122 28.31 14.21 -39.74
N PRO A 123 28.80 12.98 -39.50
CA PRO A 123 29.81 12.38 -40.37
C PRO A 123 29.28 12.33 -41.82
N PRO A 124 30.16 12.41 -42.83
CA PRO A 124 29.75 12.40 -44.23
C PRO A 124 28.90 11.17 -44.54
N ASP A 125 27.80 11.41 -45.25
CA ASP A 125 26.83 10.39 -45.62
C ASP A 125 27.45 9.38 -46.60
N PRO A 126 27.39 8.07 -46.33
CA PRO A 126 27.88 7.05 -47.25
C PRO A 126 27.02 6.92 -48.53
N ARG A 127 25.93 7.68 -48.68
CA ARG A 127 25.11 7.76 -49.92
C ARG A 127 25.85 8.36 -51.15
N GLY A 128 27.18 8.38 -51.12
CA GLY A 128 28.05 8.68 -52.25
C GLY A 128 28.66 7.45 -52.95
N GLU A 129 28.23 6.21 -52.64
CA GLU A 129 28.73 4.99 -53.30
C GLU A 129 27.60 4.22 -54.02
N ASP A 130 27.88 3.86 -55.28
CA ASP A 130 26.99 3.37 -56.32
C ASP A 130 26.09 2.18 -55.90
N GLU A 131 24.82 2.24 -56.34
CA GLU A 131 23.81 1.15 -56.30
C GLU A 131 24.36 -0.22 -56.80
N ALA A 132 25.42 -0.19 -57.63
CA ALA A 132 26.11 -1.36 -58.15
C ALA A 132 26.85 -2.18 -57.06
N LEU A 133 27.45 -1.53 -56.06
CA LEU A 133 28.20 -2.21 -54.98
C LEU A 133 27.28 -2.98 -54.03
N ARG A 134 26.05 -2.47 -53.81
CA ARG A 134 25.03 -3.16 -53.01
C ARG A 134 24.51 -4.42 -53.69
N GLN A 135 24.36 -4.40 -55.01
CA GLN A 135 24.00 -5.60 -55.78
C GLN A 135 25.13 -6.63 -55.73
N GLU A 136 26.39 -6.20 -55.85
CA GLU A 136 27.56 -7.08 -55.81
C GLU A 136 27.74 -7.78 -54.45
N LEU A 137 27.55 -7.06 -53.34
CA LEU A 137 27.59 -7.63 -51.98
C LEU A 137 26.46 -8.64 -51.72
N ALA A 138 25.26 -8.40 -52.26
CA ALA A 138 24.14 -9.32 -52.13
C ALA A 138 24.37 -10.62 -52.94
N GLU A 139 24.98 -10.53 -54.12
CA GLU A 139 25.35 -11.70 -54.92
C GLU A 139 26.48 -12.51 -54.26
N LEU A 140 27.51 -11.84 -53.74
CA LEU A 140 28.63 -12.51 -53.06
C LEU A 140 28.17 -13.28 -51.81
N ARG A 141 27.25 -12.72 -51.01
CA ARG A 141 26.67 -13.43 -49.85
C ARG A 141 25.88 -14.67 -50.26
N LYS A 142 25.15 -14.61 -51.37
CA LYS A 142 24.40 -15.74 -51.90
C LYS A 142 25.32 -16.85 -52.44
N ALA A 143 26.46 -16.48 -53.02
CA ALA A 143 27.48 -17.40 -53.49
C ALA A 143 28.22 -18.11 -52.35
N VAL A 144 28.50 -17.41 -51.23
CA VAL A 144 29.11 -18.02 -50.03
C VAL A 144 28.18 -19.06 -49.41
N LEU A 145 26.89 -18.73 -49.28
CA LEU A 145 25.88 -19.66 -48.75
C LEU A 145 25.68 -20.91 -49.63
N SER A 146 25.79 -20.79 -50.96
CA SER A 146 25.71 -21.95 -51.84
C SER A 146 26.99 -22.80 -51.79
N ALA A 147 28.16 -22.17 -51.69
CA ALA A 147 29.44 -22.87 -51.54
C ALA A 147 29.51 -23.65 -50.21
N GLU A 148 28.99 -23.11 -49.12
CA GLU A 148 28.90 -23.80 -47.83
C GLU A 148 27.92 -24.98 -47.84
N ALA A 149 26.82 -24.86 -48.59
CA ALA A 149 25.86 -25.93 -48.78
C ALA A 149 26.42 -27.09 -49.64
N GLU A 150 27.20 -26.76 -50.68
CA GLU A 150 27.89 -27.73 -51.53
C GLU A 150 29.03 -28.45 -50.79
N LEU A 151 29.77 -27.73 -49.94
CA LEU A 151 30.83 -28.32 -49.09
C LEU A 151 30.26 -29.35 -48.09
N ARG A 152 29.07 -29.08 -47.54
CA ARG A 152 28.35 -29.99 -46.63
C ARG A 152 27.84 -31.25 -47.31
N ALA A 153 27.54 -31.20 -48.62
CA ALA A 153 27.02 -32.35 -49.37
C ALA A 153 28.12 -33.30 -49.88
N ALA A 154 29.37 -32.81 -50.01
CA ALA A 154 30.49 -33.57 -50.58
C ALA A 154 31.20 -34.53 -49.60
N HIS A 155 30.92 -34.44 -48.29
CA HIS A 155 31.59 -35.26 -47.27
C HIS A 155 30.73 -36.46 -46.84
N ALA A 156 30.83 -37.57 -47.59
CA ALA A 156 30.28 -38.86 -47.19
C ALA A 156 31.20 -40.04 -47.57
N SER A 157 31.92 -40.52 -46.56
CA SER A 157 32.52 -41.86 -46.37
C SER A 157 33.83 -42.27 -47.08
N ALA A 158 34.68 -42.91 -46.27
CA ALA A 158 35.77 -43.86 -46.58
C ALA A 158 37.20 -43.37 -46.91
N GLU A 159 37.49 -42.07 -46.82
CA GLU A 159 38.88 -41.55 -46.76
C GLU A 159 39.22 -40.89 -45.40
N GLU A 160 38.32 -41.05 -44.44
CA GLU A 160 38.22 -40.23 -43.22
C GLU A 160 39.29 -40.57 -42.18
N GLN A 161 39.80 -41.80 -42.10
CA GLN A 161 40.74 -42.17 -41.03
C GLN A 161 42.21 -41.81 -41.29
N VAL A 162 42.63 -41.66 -42.56
CA VAL A 162 44.02 -41.29 -42.88
C VAL A 162 44.16 -39.78 -43.04
N ARG A 163 43.20 -39.11 -43.68
CA ARG A 163 43.16 -37.64 -43.72
C ARG A 163 42.85 -37.03 -42.37
N ALA A 164 42.03 -37.64 -41.51
CA ALA A 164 41.79 -37.09 -40.17
C ALA A 164 43.05 -36.97 -39.32
N ARG A 165 44.06 -37.84 -39.50
CA ARG A 165 45.29 -37.75 -38.70
C ARG A 165 46.21 -36.62 -39.17
N GLN A 166 46.36 -36.44 -40.48
CA GLN A 166 47.15 -35.35 -41.06
C GLN A 166 46.42 -34.01 -40.95
N ALA A 167 45.11 -33.97 -41.22
CA ALA A 167 44.28 -32.81 -40.99
C ALA A 167 44.17 -32.47 -39.51
N ALA A 168 44.19 -33.42 -38.57
CA ALA A 168 44.26 -33.12 -37.14
C ALA A 168 45.63 -32.57 -36.71
N GLU A 169 46.74 -32.97 -37.35
CA GLU A 169 48.04 -32.33 -37.12
C GLU A 169 48.09 -30.90 -37.69
N GLU A 170 47.49 -30.66 -38.86
CA GLU A 170 47.36 -29.33 -39.46
C GLU A 170 46.35 -28.45 -38.70
N LEU A 171 45.19 -28.97 -38.29
CA LEU A 171 44.23 -28.29 -37.42
C LEU A 171 44.83 -28.07 -36.03
N ALA A 172 45.63 -28.99 -35.50
CA ALA A 172 46.34 -28.76 -34.23
C ALA A 172 47.45 -27.71 -34.40
N GLY A 173 48.06 -27.60 -35.58
CA GLY A 173 49.00 -26.53 -35.92
C GLY A 173 48.31 -25.18 -36.04
N GLN A 174 47.18 -25.11 -36.75
CA GLN A 174 46.35 -23.91 -36.89
C GLN A 174 45.70 -23.52 -35.56
N ALA A 175 45.16 -24.47 -34.79
CA ALA A 175 44.63 -24.24 -33.46
C ALA A 175 45.70 -23.85 -32.45
N ARG A 176 46.97 -24.30 -32.59
CA ARG A 176 48.09 -23.76 -31.78
C ARG A 176 48.47 -22.35 -32.21
N ALA A 177 48.49 -22.05 -33.51
CA ALA A 177 48.76 -20.71 -34.00
C ALA A 177 47.65 -19.72 -33.59
N GLU A 178 46.39 -20.12 -33.75
CA GLU A 178 45.22 -19.40 -33.24
C GLU A 178 45.24 -19.34 -31.71
N SER A 179 45.56 -20.40 -30.99
CA SER A 179 45.66 -20.37 -29.51
C SER A 179 46.73 -19.39 -29.05
N VAL A 180 47.87 -19.27 -29.74
CA VAL A 180 48.90 -18.27 -29.42
C VAL A 180 48.38 -16.85 -29.71
N VAL A 181 47.65 -16.65 -30.81
CA VAL A 181 47.02 -15.36 -31.13
C VAL A 181 45.90 -15.03 -30.14
N TRP A 182 45.08 -16.00 -29.73
CA TRP A 182 44.01 -15.87 -28.75
C TRP A 182 44.59 -15.63 -27.35
N GLU A 183 45.68 -16.31 -26.96
CA GLU A 183 46.40 -16.05 -25.71
C GLU A 183 47.03 -14.66 -25.71
N GLN A 184 47.63 -14.22 -26.82
CA GLN A 184 48.15 -12.85 -26.95
C GLN A 184 47.02 -11.82 -26.89
N THR A 185 45.93 -12.04 -27.61
CA THR A 185 44.76 -11.14 -27.64
C THR A 185 44.06 -11.12 -26.28
N ALA A 186 43.95 -12.26 -25.60
CA ALA A 186 43.40 -12.36 -24.25
C ALA A 186 44.29 -11.67 -23.23
N ALA A 187 45.61 -11.85 -23.31
CA ALA A 187 46.57 -11.16 -22.45
C ALA A 187 46.56 -9.64 -22.69
N GLU A 188 46.47 -9.18 -23.94
CA GLU A 188 46.33 -7.76 -24.28
C GLU A 188 44.99 -7.18 -23.80
N PHE A 189 43.92 -7.95 -23.91
CA PHE A 189 42.59 -7.57 -23.42
C PHE A 189 42.56 -7.50 -21.89
N GLU A 190 43.10 -8.51 -21.19
CA GLU A 190 43.25 -8.51 -19.73
C GLU A 190 44.15 -7.37 -19.25
N ALA A 191 45.26 -7.11 -19.94
CA ALA A 191 46.13 -5.97 -19.62
C ALA A 191 45.40 -4.63 -19.78
N SER A 192 44.62 -4.47 -20.86
CA SER A 192 43.82 -3.27 -21.10
C SER A 192 42.69 -3.09 -20.09
N GLN A 193 42.02 -4.18 -19.68
CA GLN A 193 41.00 -4.16 -18.63
C GLN A 193 41.60 -3.83 -17.27
N ASN A 194 42.74 -4.41 -16.92
CA ASN A 194 43.44 -4.13 -15.66
C ASN A 194 43.94 -2.68 -15.60
N GLU A 195 44.43 -2.14 -16.71
CA GLU A 195 44.85 -0.74 -16.79
C GLU A 195 43.65 0.21 -16.63
N LEU A 196 42.52 -0.10 -17.28
CA LEU A 196 41.28 0.67 -17.11
C LEU A 196 40.76 0.61 -15.66
N ALA A 197 40.77 -0.57 -15.03
CA ALA A 197 40.35 -0.74 -13.65
C ALA A 197 41.19 0.13 -12.70
N LYS A 198 42.52 0.12 -12.85
CA LYS A 198 43.42 1.00 -12.09
C LYS A 198 43.12 2.48 -12.27
N GLN A 199 42.80 2.89 -13.50
CA GLN A 199 42.44 4.29 -13.78
C GLN A 199 41.13 4.69 -13.10
N LEU A 200 40.12 3.81 -13.10
CA LEU A 200 38.84 4.04 -12.41
C LEU A 200 39.00 4.06 -10.89
N GLU A 201 39.79 3.16 -10.32
CA GLU A 201 40.12 3.15 -8.89
C GLU A 201 40.86 4.42 -8.46
N ALA A 202 41.81 4.91 -9.27
CA ALA A 202 42.50 6.17 -9.00
C ALA A 202 41.55 7.38 -9.02
N LEU A 203 40.62 7.42 -9.97
CA LEU A 203 39.57 8.46 -10.02
C LEU A 203 38.62 8.39 -8.83
N GLN A 204 38.26 7.18 -8.41
CA GLN A 204 37.42 6.96 -7.23
C GLN A 204 38.12 7.35 -5.94
N ALA A 205 39.40 7.01 -5.77
CA ALA A 205 40.19 7.41 -4.61
C ALA A 205 40.31 8.95 -4.53
N ALA A 206 40.50 9.62 -5.68
CA ALA A 206 40.51 11.08 -5.75
C ALA A 206 39.14 11.67 -5.38
N ALA A 207 38.04 11.12 -5.90
CA ALA A 207 36.69 11.58 -5.58
C ALA A 207 36.28 11.32 -4.12
N ALA A 208 36.75 10.22 -3.52
CA ALA A 208 36.51 9.89 -2.11
C ALA A 208 37.28 10.82 -1.16
N ALA A 209 38.44 11.32 -1.59
CA ALA A 209 39.26 12.28 -0.84
C ALA A 209 38.71 13.72 -0.90
N GLU A 210 37.80 14.04 -1.83
CA GLU A 210 37.17 15.35 -1.91
C GLU A 210 36.08 15.54 -0.81
N PRO A 211 35.89 16.78 -0.29
CA PRO A 211 34.84 17.09 0.67
C PRO A 211 33.45 16.66 0.17
N ALA A 212 32.60 16.15 1.07
CA ALA A 212 31.26 15.67 0.74
C ALA A 212 30.40 16.73 0.01
N GLN A 213 30.66 18.02 0.27
CA GLN A 213 29.97 19.15 -0.36
C GLN A 213 30.20 19.22 -1.89
N ILE A 214 31.39 18.89 -2.38
CA ILE A 214 31.69 18.86 -3.83
C ILE A 214 30.85 17.80 -4.54
N ARG A 215 30.54 16.68 -3.88
CA ARG A 215 29.65 15.64 -4.43
C ARG A 215 28.19 16.12 -4.52
N VAL A 216 27.73 16.89 -3.54
CA VAL A 216 26.40 17.53 -3.57
C VAL A 216 26.32 18.55 -4.70
N GLU A 217 27.34 19.39 -4.85
CA GLU A 217 27.46 20.36 -5.95
C GLU A 217 27.49 19.68 -7.33
N LEU A 218 28.21 18.56 -7.47
CA LEU A 218 28.22 17.75 -8.69
C LEU A 218 26.85 17.16 -9.02
N LYS A 219 26.10 16.65 -8.03
CA LYS A 219 24.73 16.16 -8.23
C LYS A 219 23.81 17.28 -8.69
N GLN A 220 23.91 18.47 -8.08
CA GLN A 220 23.10 19.63 -8.46
C GLN A 220 23.47 20.15 -9.85
N ALA A 221 24.76 20.30 -10.15
CA ALA A 221 25.24 20.66 -11.48
C ALA A 221 24.80 19.66 -12.55
N GLY A 222 24.73 18.37 -12.20
CA GLY A 222 24.23 17.31 -13.07
C GLY A 222 22.75 17.46 -13.39
N ARG A 223 21.92 17.84 -12.41
CA ARG A 223 20.49 18.14 -12.61
C ARG A 223 20.30 19.41 -13.43
N ASP A 224 21.03 20.47 -13.12
CA ASP A 224 20.95 21.75 -13.84
C ASP A 224 21.40 21.60 -15.30
N ALA A 225 22.44 20.80 -15.55
CA ALA A 225 22.91 20.48 -16.89
C ALA A 225 21.93 19.57 -17.64
N ALA A 226 21.27 18.62 -16.96
CA ALA A 226 20.23 17.78 -17.56
C ALA A 226 19.03 18.62 -18.03
N GLY A 227 18.62 19.63 -17.25
CA GLY A 227 17.58 20.58 -17.66
C GLY A 227 17.95 21.43 -18.89
N LYS A 228 19.24 21.58 -19.20
CA LYS A 228 19.77 22.27 -20.40
C LYS A 228 20.01 21.33 -21.59
N LEU A 229 19.73 20.03 -21.45
CA LEU A 229 19.88 19.06 -22.52
C LEU A 229 18.76 19.29 -23.55
N GLU A 230 19.02 20.15 -24.53
CA GLU A 230 18.05 20.46 -25.59
C GLU A 230 18.02 19.33 -26.63
N LEU A 231 17.09 18.39 -26.46
CA LEU A 231 16.65 17.54 -27.56
C LEU A 231 15.69 18.34 -28.45
N ASP A 232 15.98 18.37 -29.75
CA ASP A 232 15.02 18.89 -30.71
C ASP A 232 13.82 17.95 -30.83
N GLU A 233 12.80 18.37 -31.59
CA GLU A 233 11.56 17.60 -31.72
C GLU A 233 11.81 16.24 -32.41
N ALA A 234 12.73 16.19 -33.37
CA ALA A 234 13.06 14.97 -34.09
C ALA A 234 13.80 13.98 -33.17
N ASP A 235 14.70 14.47 -32.33
CA ASP A 235 15.42 13.66 -31.35
C ASP A 235 14.49 13.23 -30.20
N THR A 236 13.49 14.04 -29.86
CA THR A 236 12.43 13.66 -28.90
C THR A 236 11.54 12.54 -29.46
N ARG A 237 11.20 12.58 -30.75
CA ARG A 237 10.45 11.51 -31.44
C ARG A 237 11.20 10.18 -31.44
N LEU A 238 12.53 10.19 -31.60
CA LEU A 238 13.36 8.98 -31.49
C LEU A 238 13.30 8.38 -30.08
N LEU A 239 13.21 9.21 -29.04
CA LEU A 239 13.01 8.73 -27.67
C LEU A 239 11.60 8.14 -27.49
N ILE A 240 10.57 8.73 -28.10
CA ILE A 240 9.20 8.21 -28.08
C ILE A 240 9.11 6.87 -28.82
N ASP A 241 9.78 6.72 -29.97
CA ASP A 241 9.86 5.46 -30.72
C ASP A 241 10.40 4.34 -29.81
N VAL A 242 11.48 4.62 -29.08
CA VAL A 242 12.06 3.72 -28.08
C VAL A 242 11.02 3.34 -27.03
N GLN A 243 10.32 4.31 -26.43
CA GLN A 243 9.30 4.05 -25.41
C GLN A 243 8.09 3.25 -25.92
N LEU A 244 7.69 3.46 -27.18
CA LEU A 244 6.61 2.72 -27.83
C LEU A 244 7.02 1.25 -28.07
N ILE A 245 8.24 1.02 -28.56
CA ILE A 245 8.79 -0.33 -28.77
C ILE A 245 8.87 -1.12 -27.45
N ASP A 246 9.25 -0.49 -26.33
CA ASP A 246 9.24 -1.15 -25.00
C ASP A 246 7.85 -1.67 -24.61
N LYS A 247 6.79 -1.18 -25.26
CA LYS A 247 5.39 -1.58 -25.05
C LYS A 247 4.81 -2.29 -26.27
N GLN A 248 5.65 -2.95 -27.06
CA GLN A 248 5.28 -3.84 -28.17
C GLN A 248 4.63 -3.14 -29.37
N TRP A 249 4.88 -1.84 -29.53
CA TRP A 249 4.57 -1.13 -30.78
C TRP A 249 5.75 -1.18 -31.74
N GLU A 250 5.48 -1.43 -33.02
CA GLU A 250 6.44 -1.21 -34.09
C GLU A 250 6.49 0.30 -34.39
N ALA A 251 7.56 0.98 -33.97
CA ALA A 251 7.71 2.42 -34.11
C ALA A 251 9.09 2.80 -34.65
N ASP A 252 9.11 3.55 -35.75
CA ASP A 252 10.29 4.23 -36.28
C ASP A 252 9.79 5.44 -37.04
N SER A 253 9.81 6.60 -36.40
CA SER A 253 9.34 7.86 -36.98
C SER A 253 10.05 8.25 -38.26
N LYS A 254 11.22 7.66 -38.57
CA LYS A 254 11.96 7.94 -39.79
C LYS A 254 11.54 7.06 -40.96
N THR A 255 11.32 5.77 -40.74
CA THR A 255 11.03 4.82 -41.82
C THR A 255 9.53 4.48 -41.92
N LEU A 256 8.84 4.33 -40.80
CA LEU A 256 7.42 4.01 -40.70
C LEU A 256 6.55 5.27 -40.79
N ARG A 257 6.66 6.00 -41.91
CA ARG A 257 5.90 7.24 -42.15
C ARG A 257 4.95 7.09 -43.33
N HIS A 258 3.77 7.68 -43.25
CA HIS A 258 2.77 7.62 -44.31
C HIS A 258 3.30 8.19 -45.64
N SER A 259 4.10 9.26 -45.57
CA SER A 259 4.75 9.90 -46.72
C SER A 259 5.75 9.00 -47.46
N ALA A 260 6.33 8.00 -46.78
CA ALA A 260 7.24 7.01 -47.35
C ALA A 260 6.53 5.75 -47.89
N GLY A 261 5.19 5.72 -47.82
CA GLY A 261 4.35 4.63 -48.33
C GLY A 261 3.96 3.60 -47.28
N THR A 262 4.32 3.77 -46.01
CA THR A 262 3.91 2.87 -44.92
C THR A 262 2.40 2.87 -44.76
N ARG A 263 1.79 1.68 -44.65
CA ARG A 263 0.35 1.48 -44.48
C ARG A 263 0.10 0.44 -43.38
N PRO A 264 -1.10 0.43 -42.77
CA PRO A 264 -1.43 -0.52 -41.73
C PRO A 264 -1.64 -1.94 -42.31
N GLU A 265 -1.17 -2.95 -41.58
CA GLU A 265 -1.10 -4.35 -42.02
C GLU A 265 -1.75 -5.29 -41.00
N ALA A 266 -2.44 -6.34 -41.47
CA ALA A 266 -3.03 -7.34 -40.58
C ALA A 266 -1.97 -8.05 -39.74
N GLY A 267 -2.22 -8.20 -38.44
CA GLY A 267 -1.33 -8.91 -37.50
C GLY A 267 -0.13 -8.10 -37.01
N ARG A 268 0.01 -6.83 -37.41
CA ARG A 268 1.07 -5.93 -36.95
C ARG A 268 0.50 -4.75 -36.15
N ASN A 269 1.25 -4.28 -35.16
CA ASN A 269 0.87 -3.16 -34.30
C ASN A 269 1.82 -1.98 -34.57
N ILE A 270 1.44 -1.07 -35.46
CA ILE A 270 2.36 -0.10 -36.05
C ILE A 270 1.98 1.32 -35.63
N ALA A 271 2.96 2.08 -35.15
CA ALA A 271 2.86 3.53 -34.99
C ALA A 271 3.36 4.23 -36.26
N ILE A 272 2.43 4.72 -37.09
CA ILE A 272 2.76 5.32 -38.39
C ILE A 272 2.87 6.84 -38.24
N ALA A 273 4.02 7.40 -38.59
CA ALA A 273 4.28 8.83 -38.51
C ALA A 273 3.70 9.63 -39.70
N GLU A 274 3.45 10.92 -39.47
CA GLU A 274 2.99 11.89 -40.47
C GLU A 274 1.68 11.51 -41.20
N TRP A 275 0.72 10.91 -40.47
CA TRP A 275 -0.55 10.50 -41.09
C TRP A 275 -1.43 11.71 -41.44
N PRO A 276 -2.06 11.77 -42.63
CA PRO A 276 -2.78 12.95 -43.09
C PRO A 276 -4.07 13.24 -42.31
N THR A 277 -4.24 14.50 -41.90
CA THR A 277 -5.50 15.07 -41.38
C THR A 277 -5.87 16.36 -42.14
N GLU A 278 -7.04 16.95 -41.89
CA GLU A 278 -7.41 18.24 -42.51
C GLU A 278 -6.61 19.43 -41.96
N SER A 279 -6.15 19.36 -40.70
CA SER A 279 -5.38 20.41 -40.03
C SER A 279 -3.85 20.23 -40.11
N GLY A 280 -3.35 19.26 -40.88
CA GLY A 280 -1.93 18.92 -41.00
C GLY A 280 -1.62 17.48 -40.58
N PRO A 281 -0.45 16.92 -40.90
CA PRO A 281 -0.14 15.55 -40.53
C PRO A 281 -0.05 15.41 -39.00
N VAL A 282 -0.57 14.31 -38.46
CA VAL A 282 -0.37 13.94 -37.05
C VAL A 282 0.99 13.29 -36.86
N ASP A 283 1.61 13.48 -35.69
CA ASP A 283 2.95 12.95 -35.42
C ASP A 283 2.98 11.44 -35.45
N TYR A 284 2.03 10.78 -34.78
CA TYR A 284 1.82 9.33 -34.92
C TYR A 284 0.34 8.98 -34.93
N ALA A 285 -0.03 8.08 -35.84
CA ALA A 285 -1.29 7.34 -35.81
C ALA A 285 -1.01 5.89 -35.41
N LEU A 286 -1.69 5.42 -34.36
CA LEU A 286 -1.52 4.08 -33.80
C LEU A 286 -2.50 3.12 -34.47
N PHE A 287 -1.97 2.06 -35.09
CA PHE A 287 -2.74 1.02 -35.75
C PHE A 287 -2.55 -0.33 -35.10
N VAL A 288 -3.66 -1.01 -34.81
CA VAL A 288 -3.70 -2.41 -34.42
C VAL A 288 -4.31 -3.21 -35.56
N GLY A 289 -3.48 -3.99 -36.26
CA GLY A 289 -3.86 -4.55 -37.54
C GLY A 289 -4.16 -3.44 -38.55
N HIS A 290 -5.38 -3.44 -39.08
CA HIS A 290 -5.84 -2.37 -39.99
C HIS A 290 -6.48 -1.18 -39.27
N THR A 291 -6.85 -1.31 -38.00
CA THR A 291 -7.71 -0.36 -37.31
C THR A 291 -6.91 0.72 -36.61
N CYS A 292 -7.22 1.99 -36.88
CA CYS A 292 -6.63 3.12 -36.16
C CYS A 292 -7.28 3.25 -34.77
N VAL A 293 -6.49 3.07 -33.71
CA VAL A 293 -6.98 3.08 -32.32
C VAL A 293 -6.61 4.36 -31.59
N GLY A 294 -5.57 5.07 -32.00
CA GLY A 294 -5.14 6.28 -31.29
C GLY A 294 -4.30 7.24 -32.12
N VAL A 295 -4.17 8.47 -31.63
CA VAL A 295 -3.29 9.50 -32.20
C VAL A 295 -2.39 10.10 -31.12
N ILE A 296 -1.14 10.39 -31.47
CA ILE A 296 -0.14 10.98 -30.57
C ILE A 296 0.31 12.33 -31.15
N GLU A 297 0.33 13.35 -30.31
CA GLU A 297 1.04 14.60 -30.56
C GLU A 297 2.31 14.67 -29.71
N ALA A 298 3.46 14.83 -30.37
CA ALA A 298 4.77 14.92 -29.73
C ALA A 298 5.26 16.37 -29.73
N LYS A 299 5.80 16.83 -28.60
CA LYS A 299 6.47 18.13 -28.50
C LYS A 299 7.92 17.96 -28.08
N ARG A 300 8.70 19.02 -28.29
CA ARG A 300 10.06 19.13 -27.76
C ARG A 300 10.04 18.91 -26.25
N GLN A 301 11.08 18.29 -25.73
CA GLN A 301 11.19 17.94 -24.32
C GLN A 301 10.97 19.14 -23.37
N SER A 302 11.35 20.36 -23.78
CA SER A 302 11.17 21.60 -23.00
C SER A 302 9.74 22.14 -22.94
N THR A 303 8.80 21.59 -23.71
CA THR A 303 7.42 22.10 -23.83
C THR A 303 6.47 21.41 -22.86
N ASN A 304 5.53 22.17 -22.30
CA ASN A 304 4.47 21.63 -21.45
C ASN A 304 3.39 20.95 -22.31
N VAL A 305 2.96 19.77 -21.87
CA VAL A 305 2.14 18.85 -22.65
C VAL A 305 0.61 19.03 -22.50
N PRO A 306 0.03 19.42 -21.33
CA PRO A 306 -1.43 19.39 -21.14
C PRO A 306 -2.21 20.21 -22.17
N GLY A 307 -1.74 21.42 -22.48
CA GLY A 307 -2.37 22.30 -23.47
C GLY A 307 -2.33 21.76 -24.90
N THR A 308 -1.42 20.82 -25.16
CA THR A 308 -1.24 20.17 -26.46
C THR A 308 -2.26 19.06 -26.71
N LEU A 309 -2.90 18.52 -25.67
CA LEU A 309 -3.89 17.45 -25.81
C LEU A 309 -5.06 17.86 -26.72
N ARG A 310 -5.45 19.14 -26.70
CA ARG A 310 -6.48 19.69 -27.62
C ARG A 310 -6.08 19.59 -29.10
N GLN A 311 -4.79 19.63 -29.40
CA GLN A 311 -4.28 19.44 -30.75
C GLN A 311 -4.45 17.98 -31.20
N ALA A 312 -4.16 17.02 -30.31
CA ALA A 312 -4.44 15.60 -30.56
C ALA A 312 -5.95 15.33 -30.72
N GLU A 313 -6.80 15.97 -29.92
CA GLU A 313 -8.26 15.90 -30.08
C GLU A 313 -8.73 16.43 -31.43
N ARG A 314 -8.14 17.52 -31.93
CA ARG A 314 -8.42 18.02 -33.28
C ARG A 314 -8.07 16.98 -34.34
N TYR A 315 -6.87 16.38 -34.26
CA TYR A 315 -6.46 15.31 -35.18
C TYR A 315 -7.38 14.10 -35.15
N ALA A 316 -7.85 13.70 -33.97
CA ALA A 316 -8.80 12.59 -33.86
C ALA A 316 -10.15 12.86 -34.56
N ARG A 317 -10.54 14.12 -34.80
CA ARG A 317 -11.77 14.50 -35.52
C ARG A 317 -11.57 14.56 -37.03
N ASP A 318 -10.44 15.06 -37.49
CA ASP A 318 -10.19 15.40 -38.90
C ASP A 318 -9.20 14.45 -39.61
N ILE A 319 -8.75 13.38 -38.94
CA ILE A 319 -7.93 12.34 -39.54
C ILE A 319 -8.61 11.68 -40.74
N ARG A 320 -7.85 11.49 -41.82
CA ARG A 320 -8.32 10.87 -43.06
C ARG A 320 -8.05 9.36 -43.01
N LEU A 321 -9.09 8.59 -42.69
CA LEU A 321 -9.04 7.12 -42.65
C LEU A 321 -9.92 6.51 -43.74
N GLU A 322 -9.42 5.49 -44.43
CA GLU A 322 -10.20 4.64 -45.31
C GLU A 322 -11.23 3.83 -44.51
N PRO A 323 -12.34 3.35 -45.10
CA PRO A 323 -13.37 2.61 -44.37
C PRO A 323 -12.82 1.40 -43.60
N GLY A 324 -11.87 0.66 -44.18
CA GLY A 324 -11.23 -0.49 -43.53
C GLY A 324 -10.27 -0.15 -42.39
N ASN A 325 -9.95 1.13 -42.19
CA ASN A 325 -9.08 1.59 -41.12
C ASN A 325 -9.81 2.19 -39.91
N ARG A 326 -11.14 2.30 -40.01
CA ARG A 326 -11.97 2.84 -38.94
C ARG A 326 -12.42 1.74 -38.01
N TYR A 327 -12.55 2.06 -36.73
CA TYR A 327 -13.25 1.19 -35.81
C TYR A 327 -14.74 1.09 -36.22
N PRO A 328 -15.40 -0.08 -36.11
CA PRO A 328 -16.78 -0.26 -36.55
C PRO A 328 -17.77 0.75 -35.97
N ASP A 329 -17.60 1.12 -34.70
CA ASP A 329 -18.47 2.07 -33.99
C ASP A 329 -18.08 3.55 -34.18
N ALA A 330 -17.04 3.83 -34.99
CA ALA A 330 -16.65 5.19 -35.31
C ALA A 330 -17.53 5.79 -36.43
N PRO A 331 -17.88 7.09 -36.39
CA PRO A 331 -17.34 8.09 -35.46
C PRO A 331 -18.21 8.29 -34.20
N TRP A 332 -17.58 8.56 -33.06
CA TRP A 332 -18.24 8.83 -31.78
C TRP A 332 -18.70 10.29 -31.69
N GLN A 333 -19.98 10.51 -31.40
CA GLN A 333 -20.59 11.84 -31.42
C GLN A 333 -21.01 12.32 -30.03
N HIS A 334 -20.54 13.52 -29.63
CA HIS A 334 -20.92 14.21 -28.40
C HIS A 334 -21.55 15.57 -28.71
N GLY A 335 -22.88 15.62 -28.82
CA GLY A 335 -23.59 16.86 -29.15
C GLY A 335 -23.60 17.23 -30.65
N LEU A 336 -23.76 18.51 -30.96
CA LEU A 336 -24.10 19.01 -32.31
C LEU A 336 -22.89 19.28 -33.24
N ASP A 337 -21.64 19.31 -32.74
CA ASP A 337 -20.46 19.67 -33.54
C ASP A 337 -19.35 18.59 -33.56
N ASP A 338 -18.95 18.21 -34.78
CA ASP A 338 -17.85 17.32 -35.25
C ASP A 338 -17.55 16.02 -34.46
N PRO A 339 -17.89 14.82 -34.99
CA PRO A 339 -17.68 13.57 -34.28
C PRO A 339 -16.20 13.11 -34.34
N PHE A 340 -15.73 12.43 -33.28
CA PHE A 340 -14.38 11.86 -33.22
C PHE A 340 -14.30 10.58 -34.06
N ARG A 341 -13.28 10.48 -34.92
CA ARG A 341 -13.03 9.31 -35.77
C ARG A 341 -12.08 8.30 -35.15
N VAL A 342 -11.31 8.73 -34.15
CA VAL A 342 -10.33 7.92 -33.40
C VAL A 342 -10.60 8.07 -31.89
N PRO A 343 -10.58 6.98 -31.10
CA PRO A 343 -11.07 6.99 -29.72
C PRO A 343 -10.03 7.43 -28.68
N PHE A 344 -8.74 7.20 -28.90
CA PHE A 344 -7.70 7.51 -27.93
C PHE A 344 -6.80 8.64 -28.41
N VAL A 345 -6.58 9.64 -27.56
CA VAL A 345 -5.71 10.78 -27.85
C VAL A 345 -4.61 10.87 -26.82
N PHE A 346 -3.39 11.10 -27.30
CA PHE A 346 -2.19 11.21 -26.46
C PHE A 346 -1.42 12.48 -26.79
N ALA A 347 -0.80 13.05 -25.77
CA ALA A 347 0.19 14.11 -25.91
C ALA A 347 1.41 13.79 -25.04
N THR A 348 2.62 14.02 -25.56
CA THR A 348 3.87 13.71 -24.85
C THR A 348 5.00 14.66 -25.22
N ASN A 349 5.96 14.80 -24.31
CA ASN A 349 7.26 15.45 -24.55
C ASN A 349 8.44 14.48 -24.33
N GLY A 350 8.15 13.17 -24.23
CA GLY A 350 9.14 12.11 -24.02
C GLY A 350 9.71 12.04 -22.60
N ARG A 351 9.31 12.91 -21.65
CA ARG A 351 9.81 12.86 -20.27
C ARG A 351 9.11 11.77 -19.45
N SER A 352 9.88 11.09 -18.60
CA SER A 352 9.31 10.20 -17.59
C SER A 352 8.37 10.96 -16.64
N TYR A 353 7.33 10.29 -16.16
CA TYR A 353 6.32 10.89 -15.28
C TYR A 353 6.86 11.24 -13.91
N VAL A 354 6.54 12.46 -13.44
CA VAL A 354 6.81 12.94 -12.09
C VAL A 354 5.54 13.62 -11.59
N ARG A 355 4.87 13.02 -10.59
CA ARG A 355 3.52 13.43 -10.15
C ARG A 355 3.42 14.90 -9.74
N GLN A 356 4.39 15.42 -8.99
CA GLN A 356 4.42 16.82 -8.56
C GLN A 356 4.45 17.80 -9.74
N TRP A 357 4.97 17.33 -10.88
CA TRP A 357 5.19 18.06 -12.12
C TRP A 357 4.37 17.44 -13.26
N GLN A 358 3.18 16.93 -12.96
CA GLN A 358 2.32 16.24 -13.94
C GLN A 358 2.01 17.09 -15.18
N THR A 359 2.02 18.41 -15.06
CA THR A 359 1.80 19.35 -16.18
C THR A 359 2.98 19.48 -17.13
N VAL A 360 4.16 18.98 -16.76
CA VAL A 360 5.39 19.10 -17.56
C VAL A 360 6.07 17.75 -17.81
N SER A 361 5.46 16.65 -17.36
CA SER A 361 6.02 15.29 -17.38
C SER A 361 4.94 14.22 -17.63
N GLY A 362 5.36 13.03 -18.07
CA GLY A 362 4.47 11.90 -18.35
C GLY A 362 3.74 12.01 -19.69
N ILE A 363 2.81 11.08 -19.90
CA ILE A 363 2.01 10.98 -21.14
C ILE A 363 0.58 11.39 -20.81
N TRP A 364 0.13 12.50 -21.38
CA TRP A 364 -1.26 12.93 -21.22
C TRP A 364 -2.13 12.10 -22.16
N TYR A 365 -3.22 11.55 -21.62
CA TYR A 365 -4.10 10.63 -22.30
C TYR A 365 -5.56 10.99 -22.03
N ARG A 366 -6.41 10.82 -23.05
CA ARG A 366 -7.86 10.86 -22.89
C ARG A 366 -8.54 9.86 -23.81
N ASP A 367 -9.57 9.21 -23.28
CA ASP A 367 -10.53 8.42 -24.06
C ASP A 367 -11.70 9.31 -24.45
N VAL A 368 -11.82 9.66 -25.73
CA VAL A 368 -12.83 10.60 -26.23
C VAL A 368 -14.16 9.94 -26.58
N ARG A 369 -14.33 8.64 -26.33
CA ARG A 369 -15.58 7.92 -26.64
C ARG A 369 -16.77 8.37 -25.79
N ARG A 370 -16.55 8.95 -24.61
CA ARG A 370 -17.59 9.52 -23.73
C ARG A 370 -17.22 10.93 -23.30
N ALA A 371 -18.18 11.86 -23.31
CA ALA A 371 -17.95 13.25 -22.91
C ALA A 371 -17.51 13.38 -21.44
N THR A 372 -17.93 12.45 -20.57
CA THR A 372 -17.62 12.41 -19.13
C THR A 372 -16.22 11.89 -18.84
N ASN A 373 -15.53 11.28 -19.82
CA ASN A 373 -14.15 10.83 -19.64
C ASN A 373 -13.22 12.05 -19.53
N GLN A 374 -12.50 12.10 -18.40
CA GLN A 374 -11.49 13.12 -18.13
C GLN A 374 -10.12 12.69 -18.66
N ASP A 375 -9.28 13.67 -18.95
CA ASP A 375 -7.87 13.48 -19.22
C ASP A 375 -7.11 13.04 -17.97
N CYS A 376 -6.12 12.17 -18.14
CA CYS A 376 -5.23 11.73 -17.08
C CYS A 376 -3.77 11.64 -17.57
N VAL A 377 -2.84 11.49 -16.64
CA VAL A 377 -1.41 11.36 -16.95
C VAL A 377 -0.97 9.94 -16.66
N LEU A 378 -0.32 9.32 -17.64
CA LEU A 378 0.20 7.96 -17.55
C LEU A 378 1.71 7.99 -17.29
N PRO A 379 2.21 7.06 -16.45
CA PRO A 379 3.65 6.91 -16.22
C PRO A 379 4.39 6.26 -17.39
N GLU A 380 3.70 5.39 -18.14
CA GLU A 380 4.24 4.62 -19.27
C GLU A 380 3.16 4.49 -20.37
N TRP A 381 3.53 4.01 -21.55
CA TRP A 381 2.59 3.79 -22.66
C TRP A 381 1.70 2.57 -22.41
N PHE A 382 0.47 2.63 -22.94
CA PHE A 382 -0.36 1.44 -23.11
C PHE A 382 0.23 0.53 -24.18
N SER A 383 0.11 -0.78 -23.96
CA SER A 383 0.37 -1.77 -25.01
C SER A 383 -0.79 -1.80 -26.03
N PRO A 384 -0.59 -2.36 -27.23
CA PRO A 384 -1.65 -2.57 -28.21
C PRO A 384 -2.85 -3.34 -27.63
N SER A 385 -2.60 -4.36 -26.82
CA SER A 385 -3.64 -5.19 -26.20
C SER A 385 -4.45 -4.42 -25.15
N ASP A 386 -3.83 -3.50 -24.41
CA ASP A 386 -4.53 -2.63 -23.46
C ASP A 386 -5.57 -1.74 -24.18
N LEU A 387 -5.19 -1.14 -25.32
CA LEU A 387 -6.10 -0.28 -26.09
C LEU A 387 -7.25 -1.08 -26.71
N VAL A 388 -6.97 -2.27 -27.24
CA VAL A 388 -8.03 -3.16 -27.77
C VAL A 388 -9.00 -3.57 -26.66
N ALA A 389 -8.49 -4.00 -25.50
CA ALA A 389 -9.32 -4.37 -24.36
C ALA A 389 -10.22 -3.21 -23.89
N LYS A 390 -9.69 -1.98 -23.87
CA LYS A 390 -10.49 -0.78 -23.56
C LYS A 390 -11.58 -0.54 -24.61
N LEU A 391 -11.33 -0.84 -25.88
CA LEU A 391 -12.32 -0.69 -26.96
C LEU A 391 -13.49 -1.65 -26.83
N GLU A 392 -13.22 -2.89 -26.42
CA GLU A 392 -14.24 -3.93 -26.23
C GLU A 392 -15.16 -3.71 -25.02
N THR A 393 -14.80 -2.78 -24.13
CA THR A 393 -15.57 -2.50 -22.91
C THR A 393 -16.76 -1.57 -23.20
N ASP A 394 -17.98 -2.08 -23.05
CA ASP A 394 -19.22 -1.31 -23.11
C ASP A 394 -19.68 -0.93 -21.70
N VAL A 395 -19.40 0.33 -21.32
CA VAL A 395 -19.69 0.85 -19.97
C VAL A 395 -21.19 1.06 -19.75
N ASP A 396 -21.93 1.43 -20.80
CA ASP A 396 -23.36 1.73 -20.70
C ASP A 396 -24.18 0.44 -20.55
N ALA A 397 -23.87 -0.59 -21.34
CA ALA A 397 -24.47 -1.92 -21.18
C ALA A 397 -24.11 -2.55 -19.82
N ALA A 398 -22.88 -2.35 -19.34
CA ALA A 398 -22.45 -2.83 -18.03
C ALA A 398 -23.24 -2.14 -16.89
N ALA A 399 -23.43 -0.82 -16.95
CA ALA A 399 -24.19 -0.07 -15.96
C ALA A 399 -25.66 -0.51 -15.91
N GLN A 400 -26.31 -0.66 -17.08
CA GLN A 400 -27.68 -1.16 -17.15
C GLN A 400 -27.79 -2.57 -16.58
N GLY A 401 -26.86 -3.47 -16.92
CA GLY A 401 -26.83 -4.82 -16.40
C GLY A 401 -26.70 -4.87 -14.87
N LEU A 402 -25.81 -4.06 -14.29
CA LEU A 402 -25.64 -3.95 -12.83
C LEU A 402 -26.92 -3.46 -12.14
N ALA A 403 -27.61 -2.47 -12.72
CA ALA A 403 -28.84 -1.92 -12.17
C ALA A 403 -30.01 -2.92 -12.20
N GLU A 404 -30.09 -3.78 -13.22
CA GLU A 404 -31.12 -4.81 -13.36
C GLU A 404 -30.84 -6.08 -12.53
N GLU A 405 -29.58 -6.32 -12.16
CA GLU A 405 -29.14 -7.52 -11.44
C GLU A 405 -29.52 -7.48 -9.95
N GLY A 406 -30.31 -8.45 -9.49
CA GLY A 406 -30.61 -8.62 -8.06
C GLY A 406 -29.46 -9.25 -7.25
N PHE A 407 -29.50 -9.13 -5.92
CA PHE A 407 -28.47 -9.65 -5.00
C PHE A 407 -28.67 -11.11 -4.55
N GLY A 408 -29.37 -11.93 -5.36
CA GLY A 408 -29.81 -13.28 -4.98
C GLY A 408 -28.72 -14.34 -4.78
N TYR A 409 -27.43 -13.99 -4.82
CA TYR A 409 -26.28 -14.89 -4.73
C TYR A 409 -25.36 -14.54 -3.55
N GLY A 410 -24.65 -15.54 -3.01
CA GLY A 410 -23.62 -15.34 -1.98
C GLY A 410 -24.10 -15.11 -0.54
N ALA A 411 -25.42 -15.10 -0.31
CA ALA A 411 -26.07 -14.88 0.99
C ALA A 411 -25.56 -13.62 1.71
N LEU A 412 -25.52 -12.50 0.98
CA LEU A 412 -25.14 -11.20 1.52
C LEU A 412 -26.14 -10.70 2.57
N ARG A 413 -25.63 -9.92 3.51
CA ARG A 413 -26.46 -9.19 4.48
C ARG A 413 -26.91 -7.86 3.86
N PRO A 414 -28.04 -7.27 4.28
CA PRO A 414 -28.56 -6.03 3.70
C PRO A 414 -27.54 -4.90 3.59
N TYR A 415 -26.77 -4.63 4.66
CA TYR A 415 -25.73 -3.60 4.65
C TYR A 415 -24.58 -3.89 3.68
N GLN A 416 -24.34 -5.16 3.32
CA GLN A 416 -23.33 -5.52 2.32
C GLN A 416 -23.85 -5.26 0.92
N GLU A 417 -25.15 -5.50 0.67
CA GLU A 417 -25.79 -5.12 -0.59
C GLU A 417 -25.77 -3.59 -0.76
N ASP A 418 -26.07 -2.86 0.31
CA ASP A 418 -26.05 -1.39 0.31
C ASP A 418 -24.63 -0.86 0.07
N ALA A 419 -23.60 -1.49 0.66
CA ALA A 419 -22.20 -1.17 0.38
C ALA A 419 -21.84 -1.40 -1.10
N VAL A 420 -22.28 -2.51 -1.68
CA VAL A 420 -22.03 -2.81 -3.10
C VAL A 420 -22.77 -1.83 -4.01
N ARG A 421 -24.04 -1.52 -3.73
CA ARG A 421 -24.80 -0.51 -4.47
C ARG A 421 -24.13 0.86 -4.44
N ALA A 422 -23.68 1.30 -3.26
CA ALA A 422 -22.98 2.59 -3.13
C ALA A 422 -21.69 2.66 -3.99
N VAL A 423 -20.97 1.55 -4.11
CA VAL A 423 -19.80 1.46 -5.01
C VAL A 423 -20.23 1.49 -6.47
N GLU A 424 -21.27 0.74 -6.85
CA GLU A 424 -21.78 0.72 -8.22
C GLU A 424 -22.26 2.10 -8.68
N GLU A 425 -23.02 2.80 -7.83
CA GLU A 425 -23.45 4.18 -8.06
C GLU A 425 -22.26 5.14 -8.20
N ALA A 426 -21.23 5.00 -7.35
CA ALA A 426 -20.01 5.80 -7.45
C ALA A 426 -19.24 5.52 -8.75
N VAL A 427 -19.13 4.26 -9.16
CA VAL A 427 -18.50 3.83 -10.43
C VAL A 427 -19.29 4.35 -11.63
N GLU A 428 -20.62 4.34 -11.57
CA GLU A 428 -21.51 4.88 -12.60
C GLU A 428 -21.37 6.40 -12.71
N ALA A 429 -21.27 7.10 -11.58
CA ALA A 429 -21.00 8.54 -11.51
C ALA A 429 -19.60 8.95 -12.00
N GLY A 430 -18.76 7.99 -12.41
CA GLY A 430 -17.41 8.23 -12.92
C GLY A 430 -16.37 8.48 -11.81
N GLN A 431 -16.69 8.18 -10.55
CA GLN A 431 -15.71 8.29 -9.47
C GLN A 431 -14.62 7.23 -9.63
N ARG A 432 -13.36 7.67 -9.64
CA ARG A 432 -12.20 6.78 -9.79
C ARG A 432 -11.58 6.34 -8.48
N ASN A 433 -11.85 7.05 -7.39
CA ASN A 433 -11.32 6.77 -6.06
C ASN A 433 -12.53 6.62 -5.13
N ILE A 434 -12.68 5.45 -4.52
CA ILE A 434 -13.87 5.07 -3.75
C ILE A 434 -13.42 4.46 -2.44
N LEU A 435 -14.00 4.90 -1.32
CA LEU A 435 -13.72 4.39 0.02
C LEU A 435 -14.97 3.79 0.66
N ILE A 436 -14.85 2.60 1.26
CA ILE A 436 -15.87 1.96 2.08
C ILE A 436 -15.33 1.80 3.50
N SER A 437 -16.06 2.29 4.49
CA SER A 437 -15.76 2.06 5.89
C SER A 437 -16.63 0.95 6.45
N MET A 438 -16.04 -0.16 6.90
CA MET A 438 -16.77 -1.30 7.47
C MET A 438 -16.03 -1.87 8.67
N ALA A 439 -16.70 -1.92 9.83
CA ALA A 439 -16.11 -2.43 11.06
C ALA A 439 -15.56 -3.85 10.93
N THR A 440 -14.50 -4.16 11.68
CA THR A 440 -13.88 -5.48 11.67
C THR A 440 -14.87 -6.56 12.09
N GLY A 441 -14.95 -7.66 11.33
CA GLY A 441 -15.86 -8.77 11.58
C GLY A 441 -17.21 -8.68 10.85
N THR A 442 -17.48 -7.58 10.13
CA THR A 442 -18.74 -7.39 9.37
C THR A 442 -18.75 -8.06 7.99
N GLY A 443 -17.67 -8.71 7.58
CA GLY A 443 -17.59 -9.48 6.34
C GLY A 443 -17.06 -8.71 5.12
N LYS A 444 -16.02 -7.87 5.29
CA LYS A 444 -15.37 -7.12 4.20
C LYS A 444 -15.00 -8.00 2.99
N THR A 445 -14.27 -9.09 3.22
CA THR A 445 -13.85 -10.03 2.17
C THR A 445 -15.03 -10.58 1.37
N ARG A 446 -16.15 -10.95 2.04
CA ARG A 446 -17.36 -11.45 1.37
C ARG A 446 -18.01 -10.36 0.51
N THR A 447 -18.03 -9.14 1.01
CA THR A 447 -18.52 -7.95 0.29
C THR A 447 -17.66 -7.72 -0.97
N CYS A 448 -16.33 -7.83 -0.87
CA CYS A 448 -15.43 -7.73 -2.02
C CYS A 448 -15.66 -8.84 -3.04
N VAL A 449 -15.83 -10.09 -2.62
CA VAL A 449 -16.08 -11.21 -3.55
C VAL A 449 -17.35 -10.96 -4.36
N ALA A 450 -18.43 -10.53 -3.71
CA ALA A 450 -19.67 -10.21 -4.41
C ALA A 450 -19.55 -8.99 -5.34
N LEU A 451 -18.85 -7.94 -4.88
CA LEU A 451 -18.55 -6.76 -5.70
C LEU A 451 -17.78 -7.15 -6.96
N MET A 452 -16.69 -7.92 -6.82
CA MET A 452 -15.90 -8.39 -7.96
C MET A 452 -16.74 -9.23 -8.91
N TYR A 453 -17.57 -10.14 -8.39
CA TYR A 453 -18.42 -10.98 -9.21
C TYR A 453 -19.37 -10.15 -10.07
N ARG A 454 -20.05 -9.15 -9.48
CA ARG A 454 -20.98 -8.26 -10.20
C ARG A 454 -20.27 -7.46 -11.28
N LEU A 455 -19.15 -6.85 -10.94
CA LEU A 455 -18.36 -6.04 -11.87
C LEU A 455 -17.81 -6.86 -13.04
N LEU A 456 -17.42 -8.11 -12.81
CA LEU A 456 -16.94 -9.02 -13.86
C LEU A 456 -18.08 -9.62 -14.70
N LYS A 457 -19.22 -9.98 -14.09
CA LYS A 457 -20.40 -10.56 -14.77
C LYS A 457 -20.92 -9.64 -15.85
N HIS A 458 -21.05 -8.36 -15.54
CA HIS A 458 -21.51 -7.34 -16.48
C HIS A 458 -20.36 -6.73 -17.30
N ARG A 459 -19.14 -7.28 -17.19
CA ARG A 459 -17.95 -6.81 -17.90
C ARG A 459 -17.68 -5.31 -17.72
N ARG A 460 -18.03 -4.77 -16.55
CA ARG A 460 -17.71 -3.38 -16.20
C ARG A 460 -16.20 -3.18 -16.13
N PHE A 461 -15.49 -4.19 -15.64
CA PHE A 461 -14.04 -4.29 -15.64
C PHE A 461 -13.64 -5.63 -16.24
N ARG A 462 -12.55 -5.66 -17.02
CA ARG A 462 -12.01 -6.90 -17.58
C ARG A 462 -11.13 -7.60 -16.56
N ARG A 463 -10.29 -6.83 -15.84
CA ARG A 463 -9.38 -7.38 -14.84
C ARG A 463 -9.32 -6.54 -13.56
N ILE A 464 -9.39 -7.23 -12.42
CA ILE A 464 -9.33 -6.67 -11.08
C ILE A 464 -8.03 -7.09 -10.38
N LEU A 465 -7.29 -6.13 -9.83
CA LEU A 465 -6.18 -6.36 -8.93
C LEU A 465 -6.67 -6.26 -7.48
N PHE A 466 -6.58 -7.35 -6.73
CA PHE A 466 -6.84 -7.38 -5.30
C PHE A 466 -5.54 -7.19 -4.51
N LEU A 467 -5.32 -5.98 -3.99
CA LEU A 467 -4.14 -5.60 -3.24
C LEU A 467 -4.31 -5.86 -1.74
N VAL A 468 -3.32 -6.55 -1.17
CA VAL A 468 -3.23 -6.81 0.26
C VAL A 468 -1.89 -6.32 0.83
N ASP A 469 -1.85 -6.04 2.13
CA ASP A 469 -0.62 -5.63 2.81
C ASP A 469 0.38 -6.80 2.99
N ARG A 470 -0.12 -8.03 3.18
CA ARG A 470 0.70 -9.20 3.55
C ARG A 470 0.17 -10.50 2.95
N THR A 471 1.06 -11.48 2.81
CA THR A 471 0.78 -12.81 2.26
C THR A 471 -0.40 -13.50 2.93
N ALA A 472 -0.48 -13.51 4.27
CA ALA A 472 -1.57 -14.18 5.01
C ALA A 472 -2.97 -13.63 4.68
N LEU A 473 -3.09 -12.31 4.43
CA LEU A 473 -4.37 -11.70 3.99
C LEU A 473 -4.70 -12.07 2.54
N GLY A 474 -3.67 -12.20 1.71
CA GLY A 474 -3.83 -12.65 0.33
C GLY A 474 -4.29 -14.10 0.26
N GLU A 475 -3.67 -15.01 1.03
CA GLU A 475 -4.10 -16.41 1.16
C GLU A 475 -5.55 -16.50 1.63
N GLN A 476 -5.93 -15.75 2.67
CA GLN A 476 -7.32 -15.71 3.15
C GLN A 476 -8.29 -15.25 2.05
N THR A 477 -7.89 -14.27 1.24
CA THR A 477 -8.72 -13.78 0.14
C THR A 477 -8.85 -14.83 -0.96
N THR A 478 -7.74 -15.48 -1.34
CA THR A 478 -7.73 -16.58 -2.31
C THR A 478 -8.64 -17.71 -1.84
N ASP A 479 -8.52 -18.14 -0.58
CA ASP A 479 -9.40 -19.15 0.02
C ASP A 479 -10.88 -18.73 -0.03
N ALA A 480 -11.18 -17.45 0.22
CA ALA A 480 -12.55 -16.94 0.15
C ALA A 480 -13.10 -16.98 -1.28
N LEU A 481 -12.28 -16.70 -2.30
CA LEU A 481 -12.65 -16.82 -3.71
C LEU A 481 -12.84 -18.29 -4.13
N GLU A 482 -12.10 -19.21 -3.54
CA GLU A 482 -12.21 -20.65 -3.80
C GLU A 482 -13.35 -21.36 -3.05
N THR A 483 -13.92 -20.73 -2.03
CA THR A 483 -14.93 -21.35 -1.15
C THR A 483 -16.31 -20.72 -1.22
N THR A 484 -16.42 -19.44 -1.59
CA THR A 484 -17.71 -18.73 -1.62
C THR A 484 -18.56 -19.18 -2.81
N GLU A 485 -19.70 -19.82 -2.53
CA GLU A 485 -20.72 -20.18 -3.52
C GLU A 485 -21.51 -18.94 -3.95
N LEU A 486 -21.70 -18.78 -5.27
CA LEU A 486 -22.39 -17.64 -5.86
C LEU A 486 -23.63 -18.11 -6.62
N GLU A 487 -23.51 -18.31 -7.94
CA GLU A 487 -24.63 -18.63 -8.81
C GLU A 487 -24.63 -20.13 -9.17
N GLY A 488 -25.77 -20.80 -8.98
CA GLY A 488 -25.92 -22.21 -9.35
C GLY A 488 -25.02 -23.18 -8.56
N LEU A 489 -24.65 -22.84 -7.31
CA LEU A 489 -23.67 -23.57 -6.47
C LEU A 489 -22.22 -23.54 -7.01
N LEU A 490 -21.96 -22.77 -8.06
CA LEU A 490 -20.60 -22.55 -8.54
C LEU A 490 -19.87 -21.55 -7.64
N LYS A 491 -18.58 -21.82 -7.42
CA LYS A 491 -17.70 -20.96 -6.63
C LYS A 491 -17.06 -19.88 -7.51
N PHE A 492 -16.65 -18.76 -6.93
CA PHE A 492 -16.05 -17.66 -7.71
C PHE A 492 -14.89 -18.14 -8.60
N ALA A 493 -13.93 -18.88 -8.04
CA ALA A 493 -12.77 -19.39 -8.78
C ALA A 493 -13.11 -20.41 -9.90
N GLN A 494 -14.35 -20.93 -9.92
CA GLN A 494 -14.84 -21.81 -11.00
C GLN A 494 -15.51 -21.01 -12.13
N ILE A 495 -15.95 -19.78 -11.84
CA ILE A 495 -16.59 -18.87 -12.79
C ILE A 495 -15.53 -17.98 -13.45
N TYR A 496 -14.59 -17.47 -12.65
CA TYR A 496 -13.50 -16.60 -13.06
C TYR A 496 -12.16 -17.18 -12.63
N LYS A 497 -11.16 -17.10 -13.52
CA LYS A 497 -9.81 -17.55 -13.26
C LYS A 497 -9.08 -16.51 -12.40
N VAL A 498 -8.46 -16.98 -11.32
CA VAL A 498 -7.78 -16.16 -10.32
C VAL A 498 -6.29 -16.48 -10.34
N ALA A 499 -5.48 -15.45 -10.54
CA ALA A 499 -4.03 -15.49 -10.38
C ALA A 499 -3.66 -15.30 -8.90
N GLY A 500 -3.01 -16.30 -8.32
CA GLY A 500 -2.57 -16.30 -6.93
C GLY A 500 -1.36 -15.40 -6.66
N LEU A 501 -0.89 -15.43 -5.40
CA LEU A 501 0.28 -14.65 -4.95
C LEU A 501 1.61 -15.11 -5.58
N ASP A 502 1.68 -16.38 -5.98
CA ASP A 502 2.81 -17.04 -6.64
C ASP A 502 2.98 -16.58 -8.09
N GLN A 503 1.89 -16.15 -8.73
CA GLN A 503 1.91 -15.71 -10.11
C GLN A 503 2.39 -14.26 -10.24
N ARG A 504 3.37 -14.07 -11.14
CA ARG A 504 4.05 -12.78 -11.30
C ARG A 504 3.23 -11.77 -12.11
N LEU A 505 2.72 -12.19 -13.25
CA LEU A 505 1.83 -11.42 -14.11
C LEU A 505 0.59 -12.26 -14.40
N PRO A 506 -0.58 -11.63 -14.57
CA PRO A 506 -1.80 -12.34 -14.91
C PRO A 506 -1.73 -12.81 -16.36
N GLU A 507 -2.17 -14.04 -16.64
CA GLU A 507 -2.39 -14.53 -18.00
C GLU A 507 -3.54 -13.76 -18.66
N PRO A 508 -3.66 -13.79 -20.00
CA PRO A 508 -4.76 -13.13 -20.72
C PRO A 508 -6.16 -13.52 -20.23
N GLU A 509 -6.32 -14.75 -19.76
CA GLU A 509 -7.58 -15.33 -19.27
C GLU A 509 -7.89 -14.97 -17.80
N ASP A 510 -6.90 -14.51 -17.04
CA ASP A 510 -7.06 -14.26 -15.60
C ASP A 510 -7.82 -12.94 -15.40
N GLN A 511 -8.99 -13.02 -14.74
CA GLN A 511 -9.82 -11.83 -14.47
C GLN A 511 -9.54 -11.20 -13.10
N VAL A 512 -8.97 -11.95 -12.17
CA VAL A 512 -8.57 -11.44 -10.85
C VAL A 512 -7.13 -11.81 -10.57
N GLN A 513 -6.36 -10.90 -10.01
CA GLN A 513 -5.05 -11.21 -9.43
C GLN A 513 -4.97 -10.74 -8.00
N VAL A 514 -4.51 -11.62 -7.10
CA VAL A 514 -4.20 -11.27 -5.71
C VAL A 514 -2.70 -10.98 -5.61
N ALA A 515 -2.33 -9.80 -5.11
CA ALA A 515 -0.92 -9.43 -4.95
C ALA A 515 -0.68 -8.58 -3.70
N THR A 516 0.54 -8.66 -3.17
CA THR A 516 0.99 -7.74 -2.11
C THR A 516 1.51 -6.44 -2.70
N VAL A 517 1.43 -5.36 -1.93
CA VAL A 517 1.97 -4.05 -2.33
C VAL A 517 3.48 -4.16 -2.64
N GLN A 518 4.23 -4.85 -1.79
CA GLN A 518 5.68 -4.99 -1.94
C GLN A 518 6.06 -5.76 -3.21
N SER A 519 5.27 -6.78 -3.58
CA SER A 519 5.55 -7.53 -4.81
C SER A 519 5.28 -6.68 -6.06
N LEU A 520 4.24 -5.83 -6.05
CA LEU A 520 3.96 -4.91 -7.15
C LEU A 520 5.01 -3.81 -7.27
N VAL A 521 5.50 -3.25 -6.16
CA VAL A 521 6.62 -2.29 -6.16
C VAL A 521 7.84 -2.90 -6.84
N ALA A 522 8.22 -4.12 -6.46
CA ALA A 522 9.34 -4.82 -7.07
C ALA A 522 9.11 -5.10 -8.57
N ARG A 523 7.88 -5.43 -8.97
CA ARG A 523 7.52 -5.69 -10.38
C ARG A 523 7.51 -4.42 -11.24
N ILE A 524 7.08 -3.29 -10.70
CA ILE A 524 6.99 -2.02 -11.45
C ILE A 524 8.34 -1.31 -11.51
N LEU A 525 9.07 -1.23 -10.38
CA LEU A 525 10.29 -0.42 -10.28
C LEU A 525 11.58 -1.18 -10.57
N ASN A 526 11.63 -2.47 -10.23
CA ASN A 526 12.89 -3.24 -10.20
C ASN A 526 13.02 -4.32 -11.28
N GLU A 527 11.98 -4.58 -12.09
CA GLU A 527 12.07 -5.57 -13.19
C GLU A 527 12.78 -4.97 -14.41
N ASP A 528 13.59 -5.73 -15.12
CA ASP A 528 14.45 -5.27 -16.23
C ASP A 528 13.81 -5.45 -17.58
N ASP A 529 13.09 -6.54 -17.72
CA ASP A 529 12.45 -6.96 -18.94
C ASP A 529 11.10 -6.23 -19.08
N PRO A 530 10.93 -5.34 -20.07
CA PRO A 530 9.66 -4.66 -20.32
C PRO A 530 8.49 -5.64 -20.51
N ASP A 531 8.74 -6.83 -21.07
CA ASP A 531 7.74 -7.87 -21.29
C ASP A 531 7.30 -8.55 -19.98
N ARG A 532 8.09 -8.43 -18.91
CA ARG A 532 7.79 -8.95 -17.57
C ARG A 532 7.26 -7.88 -16.61
N ARG A 533 7.08 -6.66 -17.09
CA ARG A 533 6.46 -5.58 -16.32
C ARG A 533 4.97 -5.51 -16.63
N PRO A 534 4.13 -5.22 -15.62
CA PRO A 534 2.76 -4.84 -15.90
C PRO A 534 2.77 -3.50 -16.66
N THR A 535 1.73 -3.24 -17.45
CA THR A 535 1.48 -1.96 -18.13
C THR A 535 0.44 -1.15 -17.36
N PRO A 536 0.31 0.17 -17.60
CA PRO A 536 -0.75 0.97 -16.98
C PRO A 536 -2.17 0.48 -17.28
N GLY A 537 -2.37 -0.28 -18.38
CA GLY A 537 -3.66 -0.86 -18.76
C GLY A 537 -3.88 -2.31 -18.32
N THR A 538 -2.95 -2.88 -17.56
CA THR A 538 -3.03 -4.30 -17.15
C THR A 538 -4.26 -4.60 -16.30
N TYR A 539 -4.68 -3.65 -15.45
CA TYR A 539 -5.87 -3.74 -14.60
C TYR A 539 -6.78 -2.53 -14.80
N ASP A 540 -8.10 -2.77 -14.78
CA ASP A 540 -9.10 -1.71 -14.89
C ASP A 540 -9.66 -1.29 -13.52
N CYS A 541 -9.50 -2.17 -12.52
CA CYS A 541 -9.92 -1.92 -11.16
C CYS A 541 -8.89 -2.45 -10.16
N ILE A 542 -8.64 -1.68 -9.11
CA ILE A 542 -7.83 -2.06 -7.96
C ILE A 542 -8.73 -2.06 -6.74
N ILE A 543 -8.83 -3.19 -6.05
CA ILE A 543 -9.49 -3.32 -4.76
C ILE A 543 -8.42 -3.47 -3.69
N VAL A 544 -8.44 -2.61 -2.67
CA VAL A 544 -7.50 -2.66 -1.54
C VAL A 544 -8.24 -3.02 -0.27
N ASP A 545 -7.81 -4.09 0.41
CA ASP A 545 -8.26 -4.40 1.77
C ASP A 545 -7.29 -3.83 2.82
N GLU A 546 -7.84 -3.44 3.98
CA GLU A 546 -7.12 -2.78 5.08
C GLU A 546 -6.28 -1.57 4.64
N ALA A 547 -6.91 -0.67 3.86
CA ALA A 547 -6.30 0.52 3.25
C ALA A 547 -5.85 1.61 4.25
N HIS A 548 -5.49 1.28 5.48
CA HIS A 548 -4.98 2.21 6.50
C HIS A 548 -3.52 1.91 6.91
N ARG A 549 -2.92 0.79 6.48
CA ARG A 549 -1.57 0.36 6.90
C ARG A 549 -0.42 0.71 5.94
N GLY A 550 -0.71 1.14 4.72
CA GLY A 550 0.29 1.39 3.67
C GLY A 550 1.00 2.75 3.70
N TYR A 551 0.69 3.62 4.66
CA TYR A 551 1.09 5.04 4.64
C TYR A 551 2.23 5.34 5.62
N THR A 552 3.45 5.00 5.21
CA THR A 552 4.59 5.79 5.69
C THR A 552 4.48 7.15 4.99
N LEU A 553 4.20 8.20 5.75
CA LEU A 553 3.88 9.57 5.33
C LEU A 553 4.49 10.02 4.00
N ASP A 554 3.64 10.57 3.13
CA ASP A 554 4.01 11.52 2.09
C ASP A 554 4.64 12.74 2.79
N ALA A 555 5.93 13.02 2.56
CA ALA A 555 6.44 14.33 2.92
C ALA A 555 6.07 15.31 1.81
N GLU A 556 5.20 16.27 2.14
CA GLU A 556 4.94 17.41 1.26
C GLU A 556 6.26 18.14 0.98
N LEU A 557 6.71 18.13 -0.28
CA LEU A 557 7.81 18.97 -0.74
C LEU A 557 7.32 20.41 -0.80
N ARG A 558 8.01 21.34 -0.14
CA ARG A 558 7.88 22.78 -0.45
C ARG A 558 8.68 23.07 -1.73
N GLU A 559 8.27 24.07 -2.50
CA GLU A 559 8.98 24.51 -3.72
C GLU A 559 10.48 24.81 -3.49
N THR A 560 10.88 25.05 -2.24
CA THR A 560 12.27 25.32 -1.83
C THR A 560 13.10 24.08 -1.52
N ASP A 561 12.50 22.89 -1.33
CA ASP A 561 13.20 21.64 -0.96
C ASP A 561 13.84 20.92 -2.17
N ILE A 562 13.71 21.51 -3.36
CA ILE A 562 14.03 20.92 -4.68
C ILE A 562 15.55 20.78 -4.91
N GLY A 563 16.39 21.46 -4.11
CA GLY A 563 17.84 21.51 -4.29
C GLY A 563 18.64 20.31 -3.75
N PHE A 564 18.11 19.49 -2.82
CA PHE A 564 18.99 18.62 -2.01
C PHE A 564 18.67 17.12 -2.03
N ARG A 565 17.47 16.68 -2.41
CA ARG A 565 17.02 15.28 -2.19
C ARG A 565 16.34 14.66 -3.42
N ASN A 566 16.25 13.33 -3.48
CA ASN A 566 15.65 12.58 -4.60
C ASN A 566 14.12 12.59 -4.45
N VAL A 567 13.39 13.05 -5.48
CA VAL A 567 11.92 13.18 -5.48
C VAL A 567 11.24 11.82 -5.30
N ASP A 568 11.91 10.73 -5.69
CA ASP A 568 11.42 9.35 -5.57
C ASP A 568 11.43 8.81 -4.13
N ASP A 569 12.25 9.39 -3.23
CA ASP A 569 12.31 8.99 -1.80
C ASP A 569 11.09 9.47 -0.99
N TYR A 570 10.20 10.26 -1.60
CA TYR A 570 9.11 10.97 -0.92
C TYR A 570 7.71 10.44 -1.23
N GLN A 571 7.56 9.58 -2.25
CA GLN A 571 6.28 8.92 -2.50
C GLN A 571 6.26 7.59 -1.76
N SER A 572 5.22 7.36 -0.94
CA SER A 572 5.04 6.04 -0.35
C SER A 572 4.97 4.98 -1.47
N ALA A 573 5.72 3.89 -1.34
CA ALA A 573 5.75 2.82 -2.33
C ALA A 573 4.34 2.27 -2.65
N TYR A 574 3.43 2.38 -1.67
CA TYR A 574 2.00 2.12 -1.83
C TYR A 574 1.31 3.04 -2.86
N ARG A 575 1.53 4.35 -2.76
CA ARG A 575 0.94 5.33 -3.67
C ARG A 575 1.49 5.20 -5.09
N GLN A 576 2.78 4.88 -5.22
CA GLN A 576 3.40 4.60 -6.53
C GLN A 576 2.69 3.47 -7.27
N VAL A 577 2.32 2.38 -6.58
CA VAL A 577 1.55 1.28 -7.18
C VAL A 577 0.15 1.72 -7.59
N LEU A 578 -0.56 2.44 -6.70
CA LEU A 578 -1.93 2.90 -6.99
C LEU A 578 -1.98 3.89 -8.16
N ASP A 579 -1.00 4.78 -8.27
CA ASP A 579 -0.96 5.81 -9.30
C ASP A 579 -0.36 5.31 -10.63
N TYR A 580 0.21 4.09 -10.65
CA TYR A 580 0.78 3.51 -11.86
C TYR A 580 -0.28 3.06 -12.88
N PHE A 581 -1.40 2.53 -12.40
CA PHE A 581 -2.44 1.95 -13.26
C PHE A 581 -3.57 2.92 -13.59
N ASP A 582 -4.04 2.89 -14.84
CA ASP A 582 -5.26 3.57 -15.27
C ASP A 582 -6.51 2.77 -14.85
N ALA A 583 -6.71 2.66 -13.53
CA ALA A 583 -7.76 1.85 -12.92
C ALA A 583 -8.70 2.69 -12.02
N VAL A 584 -9.88 2.14 -11.74
CA VAL A 584 -10.76 2.57 -10.64
C VAL A 584 -10.28 1.93 -9.34
N LYS A 585 -10.10 2.72 -8.29
CA LYS A 585 -9.50 2.34 -7.02
C LYS A 585 -10.59 2.29 -5.95
N ILE A 586 -10.82 1.11 -5.39
CA ILE A 586 -11.84 0.85 -4.37
C ILE A 586 -11.11 0.38 -3.12
N ALA A 587 -11.20 1.14 -2.03
CA ALA A 587 -10.58 0.80 -0.76
C ALA A 587 -11.63 0.40 0.27
N LEU A 588 -11.31 -0.61 1.06
CA LEU A 588 -12.07 -1.00 2.24
C LEU A 588 -11.19 -0.85 3.48
N THR A 589 -11.75 -0.24 4.52
CA THR A 589 -11.07 -0.11 5.81
C THR A 589 -12.06 -0.15 6.96
N ALA A 590 -11.62 -0.62 8.13
CA ALA A 590 -12.42 -0.48 9.35
C ALA A 590 -12.37 0.94 9.92
N THR A 591 -11.26 1.64 9.70
CA THR A 591 -10.96 2.93 10.31
C THR A 591 -10.33 3.85 9.25
N PRO A 592 -11.10 4.79 8.68
CA PRO A 592 -10.60 5.68 7.65
C PRO A 592 -9.70 6.76 8.26
N ALA A 593 -8.39 6.52 8.26
CA ALA A 593 -7.41 7.53 8.67
C ALA A 593 -7.41 8.73 7.71
N LEU A 594 -6.86 9.87 8.15
CA LEU A 594 -6.76 11.09 7.32
C LEU A 594 -6.10 10.80 5.96
N HIS A 595 -4.96 10.10 5.95
CA HIS A 595 -4.25 9.73 4.73
C HIS A 595 -5.04 8.81 3.80
N THR A 596 -5.85 7.90 4.35
CA THR A 596 -6.76 7.08 3.53
C THR A 596 -7.77 7.97 2.80
N ARG A 597 -8.34 8.97 3.49
CA ARG A 597 -9.27 9.93 2.91
C ARG A 597 -8.62 10.88 1.90
N GLU A 598 -7.36 11.26 2.10
CA GLU A 598 -6.60 12.07 1.12
C GLU A 598 -6.41 11.35 -0.22
N ILE A 599 -6.37 10.01 -0.22
CA ILE A 599 -6.18 9.20 -1.44
C ILE A 599 -7.52 8.79 -2.04
N PHE A 600 -8.45 8.31 -1.22
CA PHE A 600 -9.69 7.69 -1.68
C PHE A 600 -10.92 8.60 -1.59
N GLY A 601 -10.82 9.78 -0.97
CA GLY A 601 -11.94 10.65 -0.64
C GLY A 601 -12.69 10.20 0.61
N ASP A 602 -13.81 10.86 0.88
CA ASP A 602 -14.70 10.47 1.97
C ASP A 602 -15.40 9.12 1.67
N PRO A 603 -15.71 8.30 2.69
CA PRO A 603 -16.38 7.02 2.46
C PRO A 603 -17.75 7.19 1.78
N VAL A 604 -17.97 6.49 0.67
CA VAL A 604 -19.29 6.44 -0.01
C VAL A 604 -20.29 5.61 0.79
N PHE A 605 -19.79 4.73 1.67
CA PHE A 605 -20.59 3.92 2.59
C PHE A 605 -19.82 3.71 3.89
N SER A 606 -20.53 3.79 5.02
CA SER A 606 -19.98 3.59 6.36
C SER A 606 -20.87 2.66 7.18
N TYR A 607 -20.29 1.60 7.74
CA TYR A 607 -20.97 0.64 8.60
C TYR A 607 -20.12 0.36 9.83
N GLY A 608 -20.49 1.01 10.93
CA GLY A 608 -19.72 1.05 12.17
C GLY A 608 -19.92 -0.18 13.07
N TYR A 609 -19.04 -0.32 14.06
CA TYR A 609 -19.09 -1.41 15.05
C TYR A 609 -20.42 -1.43 15.81
N ARG A 610 -20.89 -0.27 16.26
CA ARG A 610 -22.13 -0.16 17.04
C ARG A 610 -23.37 -0.50 16.26
N GLN A 611 -23.49 0.01 15.03
CA GLN A 611 -24.58 -0.37 14.15
C GLN A 611 -24.64 -1.90 13.98
N ALA A 612 -23.48 -2.54 13.78
CA ALA A 612 -23.40 -3.98 13.66
C ALA A 612 -23.78 -4.75 14.95
N VAL A 613 -23.51 -4.19 16.13
CA VAL A 613 -23.93 -4.76 17.41
C VAL A 613 -25.45 -4.65 17.58
N VAL A 614 -26.02 -3.48 17.33
CA VAL A 614 -27.46 -3.20 17.49
C VAL A 614 -28.30 -4.04 16.54
N GLU A 615 -27.83 -4.22 15.32
CA GLU A 615 -28.49 -5.06 14.32
C GLU A 615 -28.28 -6.58 14.55
N GLY A 616 -27.50 -6.95 15.57
CA GLY A 616 -27.25 -8.34 15.97
C GLY A 616 -26.27 -9.10 15.08
N TRP A 617 -25.38 -8.38 14.38
CA TRP A 617 -24.37 -8.96 13.50
C TRP A 617 -23.01 -9.15 14.17
N LEU A 618 -22.74 -8.42 15.26
CA LEU A 618 -21.55 -8.52 16.12
C LEU A 618 -21.95 -8.53 17.60
N ASN A 619 -21.09 -9.08 18.44
CA ASN A 619 -21.19 -9.04 19.89
C ASN A 619 -20.49 -7.80 20.46
N ASP A 620 -21.06 -7.27 21.55
CA ASP A 620 -20.45 -6.20 22.33
C ASP A 620 -19.45 -6.75 23.37
N HIS A 621 -18.59 -5.88 23.87
CA HIS A 621 -17.77 -6.19 25.03
C HIS A 621 -18.44 -5.75 26.34
N LEU A 622 -18.14 -6.47 27.41
CA LEU A 622 -18.41 -6.00 28.77
C LEU A 622 -17.46 -4.86 29.16
N PRO A 623 -17.76 -4.09 30.22
CA PRO A 623 -16.81 -3.15 30.79
C PRO A 623 -15.43 -3.80 30.96
N PRO A 624 -14.36 -3.16 30.48
CA PRO A 624 -13.02 -3.72 30.60
C PRO A 624 -12.65 -3.90 32.06
N ARG A 625 -12.03 -5.03 32.39
CA ARG A 625 -11.53 -5.34 33.73
C ARG A 625 -10.08 -4.90 33.83
N ARG A 626 -9.83 -3.81 34.56
CA ARG A 626 -8.48 -3.35 34.89
C ARG A 626 -7.89 -4.23 35.97
N ILE A 627 -6.69 -4.75 35.72
CA ILE A 627 -5.87 -5.44 36.72
C ILE A 627 -4.83 -4.43 37.19
N THR A 628 -4.99 -3.90 38.40
CA THR A 628 -4.05 -2.94 38.99
C THR A 628 -3.11 -3.66 39.95
N THR A 629 -1.81 -3.61 39.68
CA THR A 629 -0.77 -4.15 40.58
C THR A 629 0.01 -3.02 41.23
N ALA A 630 0.70 -3.31 42.34
CA ALA A 630 1.51 -2.33 43.06
C ALA A 630 2.60 -1.74 42.18
N LEU A 631 3.30 -2.58 41.39
CA LEU A 631 4.31 -2.12 40.44
C LEU A 631 3.71 -1.31 39.27
N ALA A 632 2.49 -1.62 38.84
CA ALA A 632 1.83 -0.88 37.76
C ALA A 632 1.44 0.55 38.17
N GLU A 633 1.09 0.76 39.45
CA GLU A 633 0.68 2.07 39.98
C GLU A 633 1.88 2.89 40.50
N ALA A 634 2.82 2.23 41.20
CA ALA A 634 4.00 2.90 41.77
C ALA A 634 5.15 3.11 40.77
N GLY A 635 5.23 2.30 39.71
CA GLY A 635 6.44 2.22 38.87
C GLY A 635 7.55 1.40 39.54
N ILE A 636 8.56 0.99 38.76
CA ILE A 636 9.77 0.34 39.29
C ILE A 636 10.85 1.42 39.42
N HIS A 637 11.22 1.71 40.67
CA HIS A 637 12.31 2.62 41.01
C HIS A 637 13.50 1.80 41.51
N PHE A 638 14.64 1.91 40.84
CA PHE A 638 15.90 1.35 41.32
C PHE A 638 16.60 2.39 42.19
N GLU A 639 17.08 2.00 43.37
CA GLU A 639 17.84 2.91 44.24
C GLU A 639 19.29 3.05 43.73
N GLY A 640 19.90 4.24 43.93
CA GLY A 640 21.31 4.45 43.61
C GLY A 640 22.20 3.47 44.40
N GLY A 641 23.08 2.73 43.70
CA GLY A 641 23.90 1.67 44.26
C GLY A 641 23.31 0.26 44.21
N GLU A 642 22.13 0.06 43.62
CA GLU A 642 21.54 -1.27 43.41
C GLU A 642 22.21 -2.01 42.23
N GLU A 643 22.60 -3.27 42.44
CA GLU A 643 23.09 -4.16 41.38
C GLU A 643 21.92 -4.60 40.49
N VAL A 644 21.84 -4.06 39.27
CA VAL A 644 20.78 -4.43 38.32
C VAL A 644 21.33 -5.37 37.26
N GLU A 645 20.67 -6.51 37.09
CA GLU A 645 20.95 -7.46 36.03
C GLU A 645 20.39 -6.94 34.70
N ILE A 646 21.24 -6.83 33.68
CA ILE A 646 20.86 -6.32 32.36
C ILE A 646 21.14 -7.38 31.29
N ILE A 647 20.10 -7.75 30.55
CA ILE A 647 20.19 -8.70 29.43
C ILE A 647 20.53 -7.94 28.14
N ASP A 648 21.60 -8.35 27.46
CA ASP A 648 21.87 -7.92 26.09
C ASP A 648 20.96 -8.69 25.10
N PRO A 649 20.02 -8.02 24.41
CA PRO A 649 19.06 -8.68 23.51
C PRO A 649 19.70 -9.34 22.27
N ARG A 650 20.97 -9.07 21.96
CA ARG A 650 21.69 -9.65 20.81
C ARG A 650 22.53 -10.86 21.17
N THR A 651 23.07 -10.90 22.39
CA THR A 651 23.97 -11.97 22.84
C THR A 651 23.31 -12.90 23.86
N GLY A 652 22.23 -12.48 24.52
CA GLY A 652 21.55 -13.21 25.59
C GLY A 652 22.36 -13.27 26.89
N GLN A 653 23.46 -12.52 26.99
CA GLN A 653 24.31 -12.48 28.17
C GLN A 653 23.70 -11.55 29.23
N ILE A 654 23.70 -12.00 30.48
CA ILE A 654 23.29 -11.22 31.65
C ILE A 654 24.56 -10.61 32.25
N ASP A 655 24.64 -9.29 32.27
CA ASP A 655 25.73 -8.55 32.89
C ASP A 655 25.17 -7.76 34.09
N LEU A 656 25.87 -7.77 35.24
CA LEU A 656 25.55 -6.98 36.43
C LEU A 656 26.10 -5.56 36.29
N PHE A 657 25.27 -4.56 36.54
CA PHE A 657 25.64 -3.14 36.53
C PHE A 657 25.29 -2.46 37.86
N ASP A 658 26.26 -1.78 38.46
CA ASP A 658 26.03 -0.86 39.57
C ASP A 658 25.43 0.45 39.03
N LEU A 659 24.24 0.85 39.51
CA LEU A 659 23.69 2.16 39.17
C LEU A 659 24.40 3.28 39.96
N PRO A 660 24.84 4.38 39.32
CA PRO A 660 25.40 5.53 40.03
C PRO A 660 24.35 6.24 40.91
N ASP A 661 24.80 6.82 42.03
CA ASP A 661 24.05 7.25 43.22
C ASP A 661 22.91 8.29 43.05
N ASP A 662 22.47 8.64 41.83
CA ASP A 662 21.42 9.67 41.65
C ASP A 662 20.55 9.45 40.40
N VAL A 663 20.44 8.22 39.88
CA VAL A 663 19.56 7.94 38.73
C VAL A 663 18.21 7.43 39.20
N SER A 664 17.29 8.34 39.53
CA SER A 664 15.86 8.03 39.48
C SER A 664 15.50 7.75 38.01
N LEU A 665 15.61 6.49 37.58
CA LEU A 665 15.07 6.07 36.29
C LEU A 665 13.55 6.08 36.41
N ASP A 666 12.95 7.26 36.22
CA ASP A 666 11.52 7.40 35.98
C ASP A 666 11.21 6.77 34.62
N TYR A 667 11.10 5.44 34.61
CA TYR A 667 10.57 4.72 33.47
C TYR A 667 9.09 5.04 33.39
N ASP A 668 8.73 6.03 32.57
CA ASP A 668 7.37 6.13 32.02
C ASP A 668 6.94 4.73 31.59
N LEU A 669 5.74 4.29 31.99
CA LEU A 669 5.16 2.95 31.74
C LEU A 669 5.20 2.55 30.24
N ALA A 670 5.37 3.50 29.32
CA ALA A 670 5.65 3.25 27.90
C ALA A 670 6.99 2.51 27.64
N THR A 671 7.97 2.71 28.51
CA THR A 671 9.33 2.14 28.48
C THR A 671 9.41 0.83 29.27
N PHE A 672 8.56 0.66 30.29
CA PHE A 672 8.42 -0.53 31.15
C PHE A 672 8.38 -1.84 30.35
N ASN A 673 7.43 -2.00 29.42
CA ASN A 673 7.26 -3.23 28.64
C ASN A 673 8.38 -3.52 27.61
N LYS A 674 9.17 -2.51 27.25
CA LYS A 674 10.24 -2.63 26.25
C LYS A 674 11.64 -2.74 26.86
N ARG A 675 11.86 -2.21 28.06
CA ARG A 675 13.19 -2.12 28.69
C ARG A 675 13.30 -2.76 30.07
N VAL A 676 12.18 -3.10 30.72
CA VAL A 676 12.20 -3.79 32.02
C VAL A 676 11.53 -5.15 31.88
N TYR A 677 12.19 -6.18 32.38
CA TYR A 677 11.67 -7.53 32.55
C TYR A 677 11.25 -7.67 34.01
N SER A 678 9.97 -7.91 34.28
CA SER A 678 9.47 -8.17 35.64
C SER A 678 8.68 -9.47 35.62
N GLU A 679 9.31 -10.55 36.11
CA GLU A 679 8.63 -11.84 36.28
C GLU A 679 7.49 -11.72 37.31
N ASN A 680 7.73 -10.99 38.41
CA ASN A 680 6.76 -10.81 39.49
C ASN A 680 5.48 -10.11 39.01
N PHE A 681 5.59 -9.04 38.20
CA PHE A 681 4.44 -8.41 37.56
C PHE A 681 3.67 -9.40 36.68
N ASN A 682 4.36 -10.12 35.80
CA ASN A 682 3.73 -11.11 34.92
C ASN A 682 3.06 -12.23 35.72
N ARG A 683 3.66 -12.65 36.83
CA ARG A 683 3.12 -13.69 37.73
C ARG A 683 1.85 -13.25 38.43
N VAL A 684 1.82 -12.04 39.00
CA VAL A 684 0.62 -11.47 39.62
C VAL A 684 -0.52 -11.33 38.59
N VAL A 685 -0.22 -10.83 37.40
CA VAL A 685 -1.22 -10.69 36.34
C VAL A 685 -1.69 -12.05 35.84
N CYS A 686 -0.80 -13.02 35.60
CA CYS A 686 -1.17 -14.37 35.18
C CYS A 686 -2.00 -15.11 36.24
N ARG A 687 -1.69 -14.92 37.54
CA ARG A 687 -2.49 -15.43 38.65
C ARG A 687 -3.89 -14.85 38.65
N ALA A 688 -4.02 -13.53 38.49
CA ALA A 688 -5.33 -12.88 38.35
C ALA A 688 -6.11 -13.41 37.14
N LEU A 689 -5.44 -13.60 35.99
CA LEU A 689 -6.05 -14.18 34.79
C LEU A 689 -6.47 -15.64 34.98
N ALA A 690 -5.67 -16.44 35.69
CA ALA A 690 -6.00 -17.84 35.99
C ALA A 690 -7.29 -17.92 36.82
N ALA A 691 -7.43 -17.09 37.85
CA ALA A 691 -8.64 -17.01 38.68
C ALA A 691 -9.85 -16.48 37.91
N GLU A 692 -9.67 -15.48 37.05
CA GLU A 692 -10.75 -14.85 36.28
C GLU A 692 -11.20 -15.69 35.07
N ILE A 693 -10.30 -16.48 34.47
CA ILE A 693 -10.52 -17.22 33.23
C ILE A 693 -10.23 -18.71 33.44
N ALA A 694 -11.18 -19.42 34.04
CA ALA A 694 -11.05 -20.85 34.30
C ALA A 694 -10.93 -21.73 33.02
N PRO A 695 -10.13 -22.82 33.05
CA PRO A 695 -9.94 -23.77 31.94
C PRO A 695 -11.18 -24.54 31.50
N ASP A 696 -12.22 -24.62 32.33
CA ASP A 696 -13.48 -25.31 32.04
C ASP A 696 -14.50 -24.44 31.28
N ARG A 697 -14.38 -23.11 31.34
CA ARG A 697 -15.30 -22.19 30.66
C ARG A 697 -15.25 -22.33 29.14
N PRO A 698 -16.38 -22.27 28.43
CA PRO A 698 -16.36 -22.32 26.97
C PRO A 698 -15.72 -21.07 26.36
N GLY A 699 -15.03 -21.25 25.23
CA GLY A 699 -14.38 -20.17 24.48
C GLY A 699 -12.88 -20.07 24.68
N LYS A 700 -12.25 -19.25 23.83
CA LYS A 700 -10.80 -19.07 23.72
C LYS A 700 -10.38 -17.69 24.22
N THR A 701 -9.12 -17.60 24.63
CA THR A 701 -8.49 -16.37 25.16
C THR A 701 -7.31 -15.97 24.29
N LEU A 702 -7.29 -14.71 23.85
CA LEU A 702 -6.20 -14.13 23.09
C LEU A 702 -5.47 -13.07 23.93
N ILE A 703 -4.16 -13.24 24.10
CA ILE A 703 -3.31 -12.42 24.96
C ILE A 703 -2.30 -11.67 24.09
N PHE A 704 -2.28 -10.34 24.18
CA PHE A 704 -1.38 -9.47 23.45
C PHE A 704 -0.17 -9.10 24.31
N ALA A 705 0.96 -9.77 24.06
CA ALA A 705 2.25 -9.51 24.69
C ALA A 705 3.01 -8.39 23.97
N ALA A 706 3.95 -7.76 24.70
CA ALA A 706 4.72 -6.62 24.19
C ALA A 706 5.85 -7.01 23.23
N ARG A 707 6.48 -8.15 23.46
CA ARG A 707 7.65 -8.66 22.72
C ARG A 707 7.56 -10.18 22.55
N ASP A 708 8.35 -10.72 21.63
CA ASP A 708 8.36 -12.15 21.37
C ASP A 708 8.85 -12.96 22.58
N SER A 709 9.88 -12.47 23.29
CA SER A 709 10.37 -13.07 24.55
C SER A 709 9.33 -13.00 25.66
N HIS A 710 8.67 -11.85 25.81
CA HIS A 710 7.57 -11.68 26.77
C HIS A 710 6.43 -12.68 26.50
N ALA A 711 6.18 -13.04 25.24
CA ALA A 711 5.20 -14.08 24.93
C ALA A 711 5.62 -15.47 25.44
N ASP A 712 6.92 -15.79 25.46
CA ASP A 712 7.42 -17.05 26.05
C ASP A 712 7.22 -17.06 27.56
N ASP A 713 7.56 -15.96 28.24
CA ASP A 713 7.40 -15.81 29.70
C ASP A 713 5.94 -15.98 30.12
N VAL A 714 5.03 -15.29 29.45
CA VAL A 714 3.59 -15.36 29.75
C VAL A 714 3.04 -16.76 29.52
N VAL A 715 3.49 -17.47 28.47
CA VAL A 715 3.08 -18.87 28.26
C VAL A 715 3.56 -19.76 29.40
N HIS A 716 4.81 -19.59 29.83
CA HIS A 716 5.38 -20.36 30.92
C HIS A 716 4.64 -20.09 32.24
N ILE A 717 4.60 -18.82 32.66
CA ILE A 717 4.01 -18.37 33.93
C ILE A 717 2.51 -18.68 33.99
N LEU A 718 1.75 -18.39 32.93
CA LEU A 718 0.31 -18.69 32.92
C LEU A 718 0.04 -20.20 33.00
N THR A 719 0.90 -21.03 32.41
CA THR A 719 0.77 -22.49 32.54
C THR A 719 1.02 -22.95 33.98
N GLU A 720 1.98 -22.36 34.68
CA GLU A 720 2.25 -22.65 36.09
C GLU A 720 1.08 -22.25 36.99
N GLU A 721 0.64 -20.99 36.91
CA GLU A 721 -0.44 -20.48 37.76
C GLU A 721 -1.77 -21.21 37.49
N LEU A 722 -2.07 -21.59 36.24
CA LEU A 722 -3.24 -22.43 35.93
C LEU A 722 -3.13 -23.83 36.54
N ARG A 723 -1.93 -24.43 36.57
CA ARG A 723 -1.71 -25.75 37.17
C ARG A 723 -1.75 -25.71 38.68
N GLU A 724 -1.32 -24.61 39.29
CA GLU A 724 -1.41 -24.40 40.73
C GLU A 724 -2.87 -24.28 41.18
N GLU A 725 -3.67 -23.47 40.47
CA GLU A 725 -5.08 -23.24 40.79
C GLU A 725 -5.97 -24.47 40.51
N TYR A 726 -5.79 -25.14 39.35
CA TYR A 726 -6.72 -26.18 38.87
C TYR A 726 -6.14 -27.60 38.83
N GLY A 727 -4.83 -27.77 39.08
CA GLY A 727 -4.14 -29.04 39.01
C GLY A 727 -3.68 -29.44 37.60
N ILE A 728 -2.63 -30.27 37.55
CA ILE A 728 -1.98 -30.71 36.29
C ILE A 728 -2.94 -31.45 35.35
N SER A 729 -3.90 -32.21 35.88
CA SER A 729 -4.88 -32.96 35.08
C SER A 729 -5.88 -32.06 34.36
N ALA A 730 -6.16 -30.87 34.90
CA ALA A 730 -7.08 -29.90 34.28
C ALA A 730 -6.38 -29.03 33.21
N VAL A 731 -5.05 -29.02 33.19
CA VAL A 731 -4.22 -28.19 32.28
C VAL A 731 -3.29 -29.08 31.44
N PRO A 732 -3.81 -29.78 30.42
CA PRO A 732 -3.02 -30.63 29.54
C PRO A 732 -1.98 -29.83 28.74
N HIS A 733 -0.95 -30.54 28.26
CA HIS A 733 0.08 -29.96 27.41
C HIS A 733 -0.51 -29.34 26.14
N GLY A 734 -0.10 -28.12 25.80
CA GLY A 734 -0.61 -27.38 24.64
C GLY A 734 -1.91 -26.61 24.86
N MET A 735 -2.40 -26.50 26.11
CA MET A 735 -3.54 -25.63 26.43
C MET A 735 -3.21 -24.14 26.33
N VAL A 736 -2.01 -23.76 26.77
CA VAL A 736 -1.44 -22.41 26.61
C VAL A 736 -0.35 -22.49 25.54
N MET A 737 -0.40 -21.63 24.52
CA MET A 737 0.56 -21.65 23.42
C MET A 737 0.94 -20.24 22.95
N LYS A 738 2.19 -20.11 22.49
CA LYS A 738 2.67 -18.93 21.77
C LYS A 738 2.39 -19.09 20.28
N ILE A 739 1.82 -18.07 19.65
CA ILE A 739 1.63 -17.98 18.19
C ILE A 739 2.12 -16.61 17.72
N THR A 740 3.36 -16.56 17.24
CA THR A 740 4.03 -15.35 16.74
C THR A 740 4.72 -15.60 15.40
N GLY A 741 5.24 -14.55 14.77
CA GLY A 741 5.92 -14.64 13.47
C GLY A 741 7.24 -15.43 13.52
N SER A 742 7.86 -15.57 14.69
CA SER A 742 9.10 -16.34 14.90
C SER A 742 8.84 -17.85 15.00
N VAL A 743 7.60 -18.27 15.27
CA VAL A 743 7.25 -19.69 15.43
C VAL A 743 7.15 -20.36 14.05
N PRO A 744 7.95 -21.41 13.76
CA PRO A 744 7.83 -22.18 12.53
C PRO A 744 6.45 -22.86 12.43
N GLY A 745 5.85 -22.88 11.24
CA GLY A 745 4.52 -23.49 11.05
C GLY A 745 3.38 -22.74 11.75
N ASN A 746 3.53 -21.43 11.98
CA ASN A 746 2.50 -20.61 12.63
C ASN A 746 1.13 -20.65 11.95
N GLN A 747 1.05 -20.81 10.62
CA GLN A 747 -0.21 -21.00 9.88
C GLN A 747 -0.99 -22.23 10.39
N ASP A 748 -0.31 -23.37 10.59
CA ASP A 748 -0.93 -24.59 11.12
C ASP A 748 -1.43 -24.40 12.55
N LEU A 749 -0.66 -23.66 13.38
CA LEU A 749 -1.07 -23.34 14.74
C LEU A 749 -2.28 -22.40 14.79
N ILE A 750 -2.40 -21.48 13.83
CA ILE A 750 -3.59 -20.62 13.67
C ILE A 750 -4.80 -21.46 13.30
N LEU A 751 -4.66 -22.39 12.35
CA LEU A 751 -5.73 -23.31 11.96
C LEU A 751 -6.15 -24.20 13.14
N LYS A 752 -5.18 -24.69 13.91
CA LYS A 752 -5.43 -25.44 15.14
C LYS A 752 -6.16 -24.60 16.18
N PHE A 753 -5.72 -23.37 16.41
CA PHE A 753 -6.39 -22.45 17.33
C PHE A 753 -7.80 -22.08 16.85
N ARG A 754 -8.09 -22.13 15.54
CA ARG A 754 -9.43 -21.92 15.00
C ARG A 754 -10.35 -23.11 15.22
N ASN A 755 -9.90 -24.31 14.84
CA ASN A 755 -10.78 -25.47 14.65
C ASN A 755 -10.78 -26.42 15.86
N ASP A 756 -9.67 -26.53 16.60
CA ASP A 756 -9.53 -27.51 17.67
C ASP A 756 -9.93 -26.92 19.04
N PRO A 757 -10.34 -27.73 20.02
CA PRO A 757 -10.57 -27.26 21.39
C PRO A 757 -9.32 -26.67 22.06
N LEU A 758 -8.12 -27.17 21.71
CA LEU A 758 -6.82 -26.69 22.18
C LEU A 758 -5.98 -26.15 21.02
N PRO A 759 -5.21 -25.05 21.19
CA PRO A 759 -5.02 -24.31 22.44
C PRO A 759 -6.24 -23.48 22.84
N LYS A 760 -6.35 -23.21 24.14
CA LYS A 760 -7.39 -22.37 24.74
C LYS A 760 -6.90 -20.95 25.00
N TYR A 761 -5.65 -20.81 25.46
CA TYR A 761 -4.99 -19.53 25.69
C TYR A 761 -3.88 -19.37 24.66
N VAL A 762 -3.94 -18.32 23.85
CA VAL A 762 -2.91 -18.02 22.87
C VAL A 762 -2.29 -16.67 23.18
N VAL A 763 -0.96 -16.66 23.28
CA VAL A 763 -0.16 -15.44 23.45
C VAL A 763 0.44 -15.05 22.10
N THR A 764 0.25 -13.80 21.71
CA THR A 764 0.73 -13.24 20.44
C THR A 764 1.32 -11.85 20.64
N VAL A 765 2.01 -11.34 19.61
CA VAL A 765 2.51 -9.97 19.56
C VAL A 765 1.75 -9.21 18.47
N ASP A 766 2.25 -9.20 17.23
CA ASP A 766 1.61 -8.51 16.11
C ASP A 766 0.89 -9.44 15.12
N LEU A 767 1.17 -10.74 15.16
CA LEU A 767 0.70 -11.70 14.15
C LEU A 767 -0.84 -11.79 14.08
N LEU A 768 -1.50 -12.00 15.23
CA LEU A 768 -2.96 -12.17 15.28
C LEU A 768 -3.73 -10.85 15.47
N THR A 769 -3.08 -9.70 15.24
CA THR A 769 -3.74 -8.39 15.27
C THR A 769 -4.63 -8.17 14.05
N THR A 770 -4.28 -8.78 12.91
CA THR A 770 -4.99 -8.69 11.62
C THR A 770 -5.17 -10.05 10.94
N GLY A 771 -6.22 -10.18 10.12
CA GLY A 771 -6.32 -11.27 9.14
C GLY A 771 -6.67 -12.67 9.65
N VAL A 772 -7.07 -12.83 10.93
CA VAL A 772 -7.46 -14.14 11.47
C VAL A 772 -8.92 -14.17 11.91
N ASP A 773 -9.63 -15.24 11.51
CA ASP A 773 -11.03 -15.50 11.82
C ASP A 773 -11.22 -16.65 12.81
N ILE A 774 -11.49 -16.31 14.07
CA ILE A 774 -11.75 -17.27 15.16
C ILE A 774 -12.94 -16.78 15.98
N PRO A 775 -14.18 -17.20 15.64
CA PRO A 775 -15.39 -16.73 16.31
C PRO A 775 -15.47 -17.07 17.81
N SER A 776 -14.82 -18.16 18.21
CA SER A 776 -14.84 -18.70 19.58
C SER A 776 -13.97 -17.94 20.58
N ILE A 777 -13.29 -16.85 20.20
CA ILE A 777 -12.58 -15.97 21.13
C ILE A 777 -13.59 -15.23 22.01
N CYS A 778 -13.51 -15.42 23.33
CA CYS A 778 -14.39 -14.78 24.31
C CYS A 778 -13.65 -13.80 25.24
N ASN A 779 -12.32 -13.87 25.31
CA ASN A 779 -11.52 -13.02 26.17
C ASN A 779 -10.35 -12.42 25.39
N LEU A 780 -10.14 -11.11 25.52
CA LEU A 780 -8.97 -10.39 25.06
C LEU A 780 -8.18 -9.91 26.28
N VAL A 781 -6.87 -10.09 26.29
CA VAL A 781 -6.00 -9.67 27.39
C VAL A 781 -4.90 -8.76 26.82
N PHE A 782 -4.77 -7.57 27.38
CA PHE A 782 -3.74 -6.60 27.01
C PHE A 782 -2.63 -6.58 28.07
N LEU A 783 -1.48 -7.14 27.73
CA LEU A 783 -0.22 -7.04 28.48
C LEU A 783 0.74 -6.04 27.81
N ARG A 784 0.25 -5.30 26.81
CA ARG A 784 1.02 -4.31 26.05
C ARG A 784 0.21 -3.04 25.86
N ARG A 785 0.85 -1.88 26.02
CA ARG A 785 0.25 -0.60 25.64
C ARG A 785 0.16 -0.51 24.11
N VAL A 786 -0.95 0.00 23.60
CA VAL A 786 -1.21 0.21 22.17
C VAL A 786 -1.24 1.72 21.91
N ALA A 787 -0.29 2.18 21.10
CA ALA A 787 -0.13 3.61 20.78
C ALA A 787 -1.01 4.09 19.62
N SER A 788 -1.87 3.24 19.05
CA SER A 788 -2.68 3.54 17.88
C SER A 788 -4.11 3.05 18.06
N ARG A 789 -5.08 3.97 17.90
CA ARG A 789 -6.52 3.64 17.93
C ARG A 789 -6.89 2.59 16.89
N ILE A 790 -6.30 2.68 15.70
CA ILE A 790 -6.55 1.74 14.59
C ILE A 790 -6.16 0.32 14.99
N LEU A 791 -4.97 0.15 15.57
CA LEU A 791 -4.48 -1.16 15.99
C LEU A 791 -5.35 -1.75 17.11
N TYR A 792 -5.82 -0.90 18.01
CA TYR A 792 -6.72 -1.29 19.09
C TYR A 792 -8.08 -1.77 18.57
N ASP A 793 -8.72 -1.03 17.66
CA ASP A 793 -10.00 -1.44 17.05
C ASP A 793 -9.85 -2.77 16.28
N GLN A 794 -8.68 -3.02 15.67
CA GLN A 794 -8.36 -4.29 15.02
C GLN A 794 -8.20 -5.46 16.01
N MET A 795 -7.62 -5.21 17.17
CA MET A 795 -7.47 -6.20 18.25
C MET A 795 -8.82 -6.55 18.86
N ILE A 796 -9.65 -5.54 19.14
CA ILE A 796 -11.02 -5.75 19.62
C ILE A 796 -11.83 -6.54 18.60
N GLY A 797 -11.72 -6.19 17.31
CA GLY A 797 -12.38 -6.89 16.21
C GLY A 797 -12.12 -8.40 16.13
N ARG A 798 -11.15 -8.96 16.87
CA ARG A 798 -10.93 -10.41 16.95
C ARG A 798 -12.02 -11.13 17.74
N ALA A 799 -12.61 -10.47 18.73
CA ALA A 799 -13.60 -11.07 19.64
C ALA A 799 -15.05 -10.62 19.35
N THR A 800 -15.29 -9.76 18.38
CA THR A 800 -16.64 -9.22 18.08
C THR A 800 -17.56 -10.22 17.36
N ARG A 801 -17.03 -11.33 16.82
CA ARG A 801 -17.82 -12.28 16.02
C ARG A 801 -18.80 -13.09 16.88
N LEU A 802 -19.99 -13.36 16.31
CA LEU A 802 -21.00 -14.24 16.89
C LEU A 802 -20.49 -15.68 16.98
N CYS A 803 -20.80 -16.38 18.06
CA CYS A 803 -20.53 -17.82 18.18
C CYS A 803 -21.67 -18.53 18.95
N PRO A 804 -22.77 -18.86 18.26
CA PRO A 804 -23.94 -19.49 18.89
C PRO A 804 -23.63 -20.88 19.47
N GLU A 805 -22.68 -21.62 18.89
CA GLU A 805 -22.27 -22.96 19.32
C GLU A 805 -21.83 -23.03 20.79
N ILE A 806 -21.20 -21.95 21.27
CA ILE A 806 -20.75 -21.83 22.66
C ILE A 806 -21.62 -20.88 23.49
N GLY A 807 -22.74 -20.40 22.95
CA GLY A 807 -23.62 -19.43 23.60
C GLY A 807 -22.96 -18.07 23.85
N LYS A 808 -22.08 -17.62 22.94
CA LYS A 808 -21.37 -16.35 23.11
C LYS A 808 -22.29 -15.16 22.85
N GLU A 809 -22.67 -14.46 23.92
CA GLU A 809 -23.45 -13.22 23.87
C GLU A 809 -22.56 -11.98 23.90
N ASN A 810 -21.56 -11.95 24.77
CA ASN A 810 -20.60 -10.85 24.93
C ASN A 810 -19.17 -11.41 25.02
N PHE A 811 -18.17 -10.53 24.91
CA PHE A 811 -16.77 -10.88 25.21
C PHE A 811 -16.19 -9.97 26.30
N ARG A 812 -15.10 -10.44 26.92
CA ARG A 812 -14.41 -9.74 28.02
C ARG A 812 -13.09 -9.18 27.57
N ILE A 813 -12.73 -8.04 28.13
CA ILE A 813 -11.44 -7.39 27.91
C ILE A 813 -10.76 -7.24 29.27
N PHE A 814 -9.53 -7.74 29.38
CA PHE A 814 -8.67 -7.58 30.55
C PHE A 814 -7.52 -6.64 30.19
N ASP A 815 -7.31 -5.62 31.01
CA ASP A 815 -6.30 -4.59 30.79
C ASP A 815 -5.37 -4.51 32.00
N ALA A 816 -4.12 -4.93 31.82
CA ALA A 816 -3.09 -4.91 32.88
C ALA A 816 -2.12 -3.72 32.76
N VAL A 817 -2.31 -2.86 31.75
CA VAL A 817 -1.32 -1.82 31.38
C VAL A 817 -1.92 -0.41 31.28
N ASP A 818 -3.16 -0.26 31.70
CA ASP A 818 -3.95 0.97 31.64
C ASP A 818 -4.02 1.56 30.22
N LEU A 819 -4.52 0.76 29.30
CA LEU A 819 -4.72 1.10 27.91
C LEU A 819 -5.85 2.12 27.71
N TYR A 820 -6.98 1.91 28.40
CA TYR A 820 -8.24 2.62 28.14
C TYR A 820 -8.14 4.13 28.45
N ALA A 821 -7.51 4.51 29.56
CA ALA A 821 -7.36 5.91 29.95
C ALA A 821 -6.48 6.70 28.96
N ASN A 822 -5.52 6.02 28.33
CA ASN A 822 -4.55 6.64 27.42
C ASN A 822 -5.07 6.79 25.98
N LEU A 823 -5.98 5.92 25.53
CA LEU A 823 -6.55 5.96 24.18
C LEU A 823 -7.55 7.11 23.98
N GLN A 824 -8.21 7.60 25.05
CA GLN A 824 -9.16 8.72 24.98
C GLN A 824 -8.49 10.05 24.62
N ASN A 825 -7.21 10.22 24.97
CA ASN A 825 -6.43 11.42 24.65
C ASN A 825 -5.81 11.40 23.24
N MET A 826 -5.96 10.30 22.49
CA MET A 826 -5.39 10.14 21.15
C MET A 826 -6.42 10.42 20.05
N SER A 827 -6.99 11.63 20.03
CA SER A 827 -7.72 12.11 18.85
C SER A 827 -6.74 12.31 17.70
N ASP A 828 -6.95 11.60 16.58
CA ASP A 828 -6.29 11.77 15.28
C ASP A 828 -4.78 12.14 15.35
N MET A 829 -3.94 11.18 15.75
CA MET A 829 -2.49 11.38 15.70
C MET A 829 -1.99 11.49 14.25
N ARG A 830 -1.53 12.70 13.92
CA ARG A 830 -0.53 12.96 12.86
C ARG A 830 0.85 12.47 13.33
N PRO A 831 1.62 11.73 12.55
CA PRO A 831 3.04 11.53 12.86
C PRO A 831 3.81 12.80 12.49
N VAL A 832 4.44 13.45 13.48
CA VAL A 832 5.17 14.73 13.31
C VAL A 832 6.61 14.52 12.83
N VAL A 833 7.10 13.27 12.73
CA VAL A 833 8.50 13.02 12.37
C VAL A 833 8.61 12.48 10.95
N VAL A 834 8.87 13.40 10.03
CA VAL A 834 9.38 13.12 8.69
C VAL A 834 10.86 12.76 8.85
N ARG A 835 11.18 11.47 8.79
CA ARG A 835 12.54 10.89 8.74
C ARG A 835 13.42 11.00 10.01
N PRO A 836 13.66 9.88 10.74
CA PRO A 836 14.55 9.81 11.91
C PRO A 836 16.05 10.08 11.65
N ASP A 837 16.46 10.16 10.39
CA ASP A 837 17.84 10.01 9.88
C ASP A 837 18.52 11.32 9.43
N ILE A 838 17.86 12.48 9.49
CA ILE A 838 18.46 13.77 9.11
C ILE A 838 19.46 14.25 10.20
N SER A 839 20.66 14.68 9.79
CA SER A 839 21.69 15.22 10.71
C SER A 839 21.45 16.69 11.07
N MET A 840 22.00 17.12 12.20
CA MET A 840 21.94 18.49 12.69
C MET A 840 22.68 19.46 11.76
N ALA A 841 23.82 19.05 11.19
CA ALA A 841 24.55 19.83 10.19
C ALA A 841 23.72 20.06 8.92
N GLN A 842 22.96 19.06 8.49
CA GLN A 842 22.08 19.20 7.34
C GLN A 842 20.97 20.22 7.62
N LEU A 843 20.34 20.16 8.79
CA LEU A 843 19.29 21.12 9.16
C LEU A 843 19.82 22.55 9.32
N ALA A 844 21.02 22.72 9.90
CA ALA A 844 21.67 24.02 9.98
C ALA A 844 22.02 24.58 8.59
N ALA A 845 22.47 23.71 7.66
CA ALA A 845 22.67 24.10 6.28
C ALA A 845 21.35 24.49 5.60
N ASP A 846 20.29 23.70 5.77
CA ASP A 846 18.95 23.97 5.22
C ASP A 846 18.42 25.34 5.70
N LEU A 847 18.70 25.71 6.95
CA LEU A 847 18.33 27.00 7.53
C LEU A 847 19.05 28.18 6.85
N GLY A 848 20.34 28.01 6.50
CA GLY A 848 21.13 29.00 5.78
C GLY A 848 20.73 29.17 4.31
N HIS A 849 20.14 28.14 3.68
CA HIS A 849 19.70 28.17 2.29
C HIS A 849 18.22 28.60 2.11
N ALA A 850 17.46 28.70 3.20
CA ALA A 850 16.07 29.14 3.18
C ALA A 850 15.94 30.61 2.74
N GLN A 851 15.18 30.83 1.65
CA GLN A 851 15.05 32.15 1.00
C GLN A 851 14.01 33.05 1.67
N THR A 852 13.00 32.48 2.35
CA THR A 852 11.95 33.23 3.03
C THR A 852 12.02 33.09 4.55
N ASP A 853 11.51 34.08 5.29
CA ASP A 853 11.44 34.00 6.76
C ASP A 853 10.50 32.90 7.25
N GLU A 854 9.49 32.54 6.46
CA GLU A 854 8.56 31.44 6.76
C GLU A 854 9.24 30.07 6.64
N ASP A 855 10.11 29.89 5.63
CA ASP A 855 10.94 28.69 5.47
C ASP A 855 11.99 28.57 6.59
N ARG A 856 12.62 29.69 6.95
CA ARG A 856 13.58 29.72 8.07
C ARG A 856 12.91 29.32 9.38
N ASN A 857 11.72 29.85 9.67
CA ASN A 857 10.98 29.49 10.88
C ASN A 857 10.57 28.01 10.89
N TRP A 858 10.25 27.44 9.74
CA TRP A 858 9.91 26.03 9.62
C TRP A 858 11.12 25.10 9.83
N VAL A 859 12.26 25.40 9.18
CA VAL A 859 13.51 24.64 9.39
C VAL A 859 13.99 24.79 10.83
N ALA A 860 13.87 25.97 11.42
CA ALA A 860 14.16 26.19 12.84
C ALA A 860 13.26 25.34 13.76
N GLY A 861 11.98 25.17 13.42
CA GLY A 861 11.08 24.23 14.10
C GLY A 861 11.59 22.79 14.04
N GLN A 862 12.12 22.34 12.90
CA GLN A 862 12.72 21.01 12.76
C GLN A 862 14.02 20.87 13.56
N ILE A 863 14.85 21.91 13.56
CA ILE A 863 16.08 21.98 14.37
C ILE A 863 15.76 21.82 15.85
N VAL A 864 14.77 22.55 16.37
CA VAL A 864 14.38 22.48 17.78
C VAL A 864 13.90 21.07 18.16
N VAL A 865 13.09 20.45 17.30
CA VAL A 865 12.59 19.08 17.51
C VAL A 865 13.74 18.07 17.48
N ARG A 866 14.66 18.19 16.52
CA ARG A 866 15.81 17.30 16.38
C ARG A 866 16.79 17.45 17.53
N MET A 867 17.15 18.67 17.88
CA MET A 867 18.05 18.99 18.98
C MET A 867 17.48 18.52 20.33
N ARG A 868 16.15 18.65 20.55
CA ARG A 868 15.47 18.10 21.73
C ARG A 868 15.57 16.56 21.79
N SER A 869 15.50 15.88 20.64
CA SER A 869 15.70 14.43 20.59
C SER A 869 17.15 14.02 20.79
N LEU A 870 18.12 14.82 20.35
CA LEU A 870 19.55 14.54 20.48
C LEU A 870 20.04 14.84 21.90
N ALA A 871 19.61 15.94 22.52
CA ALA A 871 19.94 16.32 23.90
C ALA A 871 19.66 15.18 24.89
N ARG A 872 18.51 14.49 24.73
CA ARG A 872 18.13 13.31 25.54
C ARG A 872 19.02 12.07 25.34
N ARG A 873 19.96 12.09 24.39
CA ARG A 873 20.81 10.95 24.00
C ARG A 873 22.31 11.23 24.15
N LEU A 874 22.70 12.45 24.52
CA LEU A 874 24.10 12.79 24.76
C LEU A 874 24.58 12.17 26.07
N ASP A 875 25.82 11.70 26.10
CA ASP A 875 26.48 11.26 27.35
C ASP A 875 27.05 12.46 28.15
N GLU A 876 27.49 12.23 29.39
CA GLU A 876 28.00 13.30 30.27
C GLU A 876 29.21 14.05 29.67
N ASP A 877 30.10 13.38 28.95
CA ASP A 877 31.27 14.00 28.31
C ASP A 877 30.83 14.87 27.11
N GLN A 878 29.85 14.41 26.33
CA GLN A 878 29.25 15.18 25.24
C GLN A 878 28.44 16.38 25.77
N ILE A 879 27.73 16.25 26.88
CA ILE A 879 27.02 17.35 27.53
C ILE A 879 28.03 18.39 28.03
N GLU A 880 29.14 17.97 28.65
CA GLU A 880 30.18 18.89 29.13
C GLU A 880 30.89 19.59 27.94
N GLN A 881 31.21 18.84 26.89
CA GLN A 881 31.79 19.39 25.66
C GLN A 881 30.83 20.36 24.96
N PHE A 882 29.54 20.03 24.89
CA PHE A 882 28.51 20.90 24.34
C PHE A 882 28.38 22.18 25.17
N THR A 883 28.30 22.05 26.49
CA THR A 883 28.18 23.19 27.42
C THR A 883 29.39 24.12 27.32
N ARG A 884 30.61 23.57 27.19
CA ARG A 884 31.82 24.37 26.94
C ARG A 884 31.82 25.04 25.56
N ALA A 885 31.22 24.41 24.55
CA ALA A 885 31.16 24.93 23.19
C ALA A 885 30.06 25.97 22.98
N ALA A 886 28.90 25.81 23.63
CA ALA A 886 27.70 26.62 23.46
C ALA A 886 27.46 27.62 24.59
N GLY A 887 28.21 27.53 25.71
CA GLY A 887 28.06 28.38 26.89
C GLY A 887 26.79 28.15 27.73
N GLN A 888 25.98 27.15 27.35
CA GLN A 888 24.72 26.76 27.98
C GLN A 888 24.49 25.26 27.76
N THR A 889 23.65 24.62 28.61
CA THR A 889 23.38 23.19 28.46
C THR A 889 22.55 22.89 27.20
N PRO A 890 22.55 21.66 26.67
CA PRO A 890 21.71 21.27 25.53
C PRO A 890 20.22 21.59 25.75
N GLU A 891 19.70 21.37 26.97
CA GLU A 891 18.31 21.63 27.35
C GLU A 891 17.99 23.12 27.40
N GLU A 892 18.91 23.93 27.93
CA GLU A 892 18.81 25.39 27.93
C GLU A 892 18.85 25.94 26.51
N ALA A 893 19.76 25.45 25.68
CA ALA A 893 19.87 25.82 24.27
C ALA A 893 18.60 25.49 23.48
N VAL A 894 18.01 24.31 23.67
CA VAL A 894 16.73 23.94 23.03
C VAL A 894 15.61 24.89 23.45
N THR A 895 15.57 25.27 24.72
CA THR A 895 14.55 26.18 25.26
C THR A 895 14.71 27.59 24.71
N ASP A 896 15.94 28.08 24.65
CA ASP A 896 16.29 29.39 24.07
C ASP A 896 15.98 29.44 22.56
N LEU A 897 16.47 28.47 21.79
CA LEU A 897 16.24 28.38 20.34
C LEU A 897 14.76 28.22 19.97
N SER A 898 13.94 27.59 20.84
CA SER A 898 12.50 27.46 20.60
C SER A 898 11.71 28.77 20.65
N ARG A 899 12.31 29.84 21.19
CA ARG A 899 11.70 31.17 21.32
C ARG A 899 12.21 32.16 20.29
N ARG A 900 13.20 31.76 19.48
CA ARG A 900 13.88 32.60 18.50
C ARG A 900 13.27 32.43 17.10
N ALA A 901 13.35 33.47 16.28
CA ALA A 901 12.98 33.38 14.87
C ALA A 901 14.04 32.59 14.08
N GLY A 902 13.68 32.03 12.93
CA GLY A 902 14.56 31.13 12.18
C GLY A 902 15.89 31.73 11.75
N HIS A 903 15.95 33.05 11.49
CA HIS A 903 17.22 33.73 11.21
C HIS A 903 18.12 33.85 12.46
N GLU A 904 17.53 34.01 13.65
CA GLU A 904 18.25 34.07 14.93
C GLU A 904 18.76 32.69 15.36
N VAL A 905 18.03 31.63 15.01
CA VAL A 905 18.47 30.24 15.19
C VAL A 905 19.69 29.96 14.31
N GLY A 906 19.70 30.47 13.07
CA GLY A 906 20.84 30.34 12.15
C GLY A 906 22.08 31.03 12.70
N HIS A 907 21.94 32.27 13.15
CA HIS A 907 23.03 33.03 13.77
C HIS A 907 23.62 32.31 14.99
N TRP A 908 22.79 31.67 15.80
CA TRP A 908 23.26 30.91 16.96
C TRP A 908 24.16 29.73 16.56
N PHE A 909 23.83 29.02 15.47
CA PHE A 909 24.66 27.93 14.96
C PHE A 909 25.96 28.42 14.29
N ASP A 910 25.92 29.60 13.67
CA ASP A 910 27.12 30.26 13.12
C ASP A 910 28.10 30.66 14.24
N GLU A 911 27.59 31.10 15.39
CA GLU A 911 28.40 31.45 16.58
C GLU A 911 28.95 30.21 17.31
N HIS A 912 28.26 29.06 17.20
CA HIS A 912 28.61 27.83 17.92
C HIS A 912 28.80 26.62 16.98
N PRO A 913 29.72 26.67 16.00
CA PRO A 913 29.86 25.62 14.98
C PRO A 913 30.28 24.26 15.58
N ARG A 914 31.01 24.28 16.70
CA ARG A 914 31.37 23.07 17.46
C ARG A 914 30.17 22.37 18.10
N ALA A 915 29.06 23.07 18.34
CA ALA A 915 27.84 22.47 18.87
C ALA A 915 27.23 21.49 17.86
N ILE A 916 27.28 21.81 16.56
CA ILE A 916 26.81 20.94 15.48
C ILE A 916 27.64 19.65 15.43
N GLU A 917 28.97 19.77 15.47
CA GLU A 917 29.87 18.61 15.43
C GLU A 917 29.66 17.66 16.62
N ILE A 918 29.32 18.19 17.80
CA ILE A 918 29.04 17.39 19.00
C ILE A 918 27.68 16.69 18.89
N LEU A 919 26.66 17.40 18.39
CA LEU A 919 25.30 16.87 18.20
C LEU A 919 25.22 15.80 17.10
N ASP A 920 26.07 15.87 16.07
CA ASP A 920 26.10 14.92 14.97
C ASP A 920 27.06 13.74 15.17
N ARG A 921 27.91 13.80 16.20
CA ARG A 921 28.72 12.63 16.55
C ARG A 921 27.80 11.50 17.02
N PRO A 922 27.92 10.29 16.44
CA PRO A 922 27.24 9.14 17.02
C PRO A 922 27.69 9.02 18.46
N PRO A 923 26.77 8.79 19.43
CA PRO A 923 27.15 8.61 20.81
C PRO A 923 28.23 7.52 20.84
N VAL A 924 29.37 7.83 21.47
CA VAL A 924 30.38 6.81 21.71
C VAL A 924 29.69 5.81 22.61
N ARG A 925 29.25 4.67 22.05
CA ARG A 925 28.75 3.54 22.82
C ARG A 925 29.90 3.01 23.68
N ARG A 926 30.20 3.70 24.79
CA ARG A 926 30.59 2.99 26.00
C ARG A 926 29.41 2.09 26.30
N ARG A 927 29.69 0.81 26.53
CA ARG A 927 28.76 -0.10 27.23
C ARG A 927 28.27 0.67 28.45
N GLY A 928 27.05 1.17 28.35
CA GLY A 928 26.35 1.85 29.42
C GLY A 928 25.09 1.04 29.72
N PRO A 929 24.62 1.03 30.97
CA PRO A 929 23.46 0.24 31.41
C PRO A 929 22.14 0.55 30.66
N GLY A 930 22.09 1.56 29.78
CA GLY A 930 20.86 1.99 29.10
C GLY A 930 20.47 1.26 27.81
N ASP A 931 21.28 0.35 27.26
CA ASP A 931 21.04 -0.31 25.96
C ASP A 931 20.59 -1.79 26.09
N GLY A 932 20.48 -2.31 27.31
CA GLY A 932 19.98 -3.66 27.59
C GLY A 932 18.61 -3.66 28.31
N VAL A 933 18.07 -4.85 28.55
CA VAL A 933 16.79 -5.03 29.26
C VAL A 933 17.09 -5.27 30.73
N ALA A 934 16.70 -4.34 31.61
CA ALA A 934 16.86 -4.49 33.05
C ALA A 934 15.92 -5.56 33.61
N ILE A 935 16.43 -6.49 34.40
CA ILE A 935 15.64 -7.47 35.15
C ILE A 935 15.29 -6.84 36.49
N SER A 936 13.99 -6.74 36.78
CA SER A 936 13.48 -6.31 38.08
C SER A 936 13.06 -7.53 38.89
N THR A 937 13.66 -7.68 40.06
CA THR A 937 13.29 -8.68 41.08
C THR A 937 12.34 -8.13 42.14
N HIS A 938 11.93 -6.86 42.03
CA HIS A 938 10.95 -6.23 42.92
C HIS A 938 9.69 -7.08 43.07
N GLU A 939 9.26 -7.27 44.32
CA GLU A 939 7.99 -7.93 44.64
C GLU A 939 6.82 -7.12 44.08
N ASP A 940 5.77 -7.82 43.63
CA ASP A 940 4.52 -7.19 43.17
C ASP A 940 3.34 -7.82 43.88
N GLU A 941 2.27 -7.04 44.06
CA GLU A 941 1.03 -7.52 44.66
C GLU A 941 -0.19 -7.00 43.89
N LEU A 942 -1.25 -7.82 43.86
CA LEU A 942 -2.51 -7.43 43.27
C LEU A 942 -3.22 -6.44 44.20
N LEU A 943 -3.38 -5.20 43.78
CA LEU A 943 -4.11 -4.19 44.56
C LEU A 943 -5.62 -4.38 44.41
N HIS A 944 -6.11 -4.38 43.17
CA HIS A 944 -7.53 -4.60 42.89
C HIS A 944 -7.79 -4.93 41.41
N ILE A 945 -8.92 -5.58 41.15
CA ILE A 945 -9.49 -5.74 39.81
C ILE A 945 -10.78 -4.91 39.77
N ARG A 946 -10.89 -3.95 38.85
CA ARG A 946 -12.05 -3.06 38.71
C ARG A 946 -12.60 -3.03 37.29
N GLU A 947 -13.90 -2.90 37.17
CA GLU A 947 -14.55 -2.63 35.88
C GLU A 947 -14.43 -1.13 35.56
N ILE A 948 -13.99 -0.83 34.34
CA ILE A 948 -13.85 0.54 33.85
C ILE A 948 -15.12 0.95 33.13
N PHE A 949 -15.77 2.03 33.60
CA PHE A 949 -16.87 2.70 32.90
C PHE A 949 -16.40 4.08 32.42
N GLY A 950 -16.14 4.23 31.11
CA GLY A 950 -15.69 5.50 30.52
C GLY A 950 -14.44 6.08 31.21
N ASP A 951 -14.51 7.36 31.62
CA ASP A 951 -13.44 8.14 32.28
C ASP A 951 -13.12 7.67 33.73
N ASN A 952 -13.00 6.36 33.94
CA ASN A 952 -12.81 5.73 35.26
C ASN A 952 -13.94 6.04 36.27
N ALA A 953 -15.17 6.23 35.80
CA ALA A 953 -16.32 6.49 36.65
C ALA A 953 -16.71 5.23 37.46
N THR A 954 -17.23 5.42 38.68
CA THR A 954 -17.92 4.33 39.39
C THR A 954 -19.19 3.93 38.61
N PRO A 955 -19.72 2.70 38.80
CA PRO A 955 -21.01 2.32 38.23
C PRO A 955 -22.11 3.36 38.50
N GLU A 956 -22.13 3.95 39.71
CA GLU A 956 -23.07 4.97 40.13
C GLU A 956 -22.87 6.29 39.38
N ASP A 957 -21.64 6.80 39.30
CA ASP A 957 -21.31 8.04 38.58
C ASP A 957 -21.66 7.93 37.08
N TYR A 958 -21.42 6.75 36.51
CA TYR A 958 -21.73 6.45 35.11
C TYR A 958 -23.24 6.48 34.85
N ILE A 959 -24.04 5.90 35.75
CA ILE A 959 -25.51 5.94 35.69
C ILE A 959 -26.02 7.38 35.84
N GLU A 960 -25.51 8.15 36.79
CA GLU A 960 -25.91 9.54 36.97
C GLU A 960 -25.57 10.41 35.76
N GLY A 961 -24.39 10.20 35.16
CA GLY A 961 -23.98 10.84 33.92
C GLY A 961 -24.94 10.53 32.77
N PHE A 962 -25.28 9.25 32.58
CA PHE A 962 -26.26 8.81 31.59
C PHE A 962 -27.64 9.43 31.82
N GLU A 963 -28.17 9.37 33.05
CA GLU A 963 -29.47 9.92 33.38
C GLU A 963 -29.52 11.44 33.13
N ARG A 964 -28.44 12.15 33.44
CA ARG A 964 -28.30 13.59 33.17
C ARG A 964 -28.29 13.86 31.67
N TYR A 965 -27.50 13.10 30.89
CA TYR A 965 -27.42 13.24 29.44
C TYR A 965 -28.78 13.01 28.77
N VAL A 966 -29.48 11.93 29.14
CA VAL A 966 -30.82 11.65 28.61
C VAL A 966 -31.79 12.77 28.96
N ARG A 967 -31.78 13.28 30.20
CA ARG A 967 -32.70 14.37 30.60
C ARG A 967 -32.48 15.66 29.83
N GLN A 968 -31.23 15.99 29.51
CA GLN A 968 -30.88 17.18 28.74
C GLN A 968 -31.25 17.05 27.26
N ASN A 969 -31.21 15.84 26.70
CA ASN A 969 -31.37 15.60 25.26
C ASN A 969 -32.71 14.96 24.84
N MET A 970 -33.55 14.52 25.79
CA MET A 970 -34.81 13.80 25.51
C MET A 970 -35.80 14.56 24.61
N ASN A 971 -35.70 15.90 24.56
CA ASN A 971 -36.56 16.77 23.76
C ASN A 971 -35.86 17.38 22.53
N ALA A 972 -34.55 17.13 22.36
CA ALA A 972 -33.74 17.71 21.28
C ALA A 972 -33.43 16.68 20.18
N VAL A 973 -33.29 15.41 20.55
CA VAL A 973 -32.86 14.35 19.65
C VAL A 973 -34.08 13.56 19.15
N PRO A 974 -34.33 13.48 17.82
CA PRO A 974 -35.48 12.76 17.25
C PRO A 974 -35.58 11.30 17.73
N ALA A 975 -34.47 10.57 17.78
CA ALA A 975 -34.43 9.18 18.22
C ALA A 975 -34.77 9.01 19.72
N MET A 976 -34.38 9.96 20.59
CA MET A 976 -34.78 9.94 22.01
C MET A 976 -36.25 10.32 22.19
N ILE A 977 -36.75 11.27 21.40
CA ILE A 977 -38.18 11.61 21.36
C ILE A 977 -38.99 10.38 20.95
N ALA A 978 -38.56 9.66 19.92
CA ALA A 978 -39.18 8.41 19.51
C ALA A 978 -39.16 7.38 20.64
N ALA A 979 -38.02 7.15 21.31
CA ALA A 979 -37.92 6.18 22.41
C ALA A 979 -38.78 6.52 23.65
N THR A 980 -38.96 7.81 23.94
CA THR A 980 -39.69 8.28 25.12
C THR A 980 -41.19 8.46 24.85
N GLN A 981 -41.54 9.13 23.76
CA GLN A 981 -42.92 9.55 23.46
C GLN A 981 -43.64 8.59 22.51
N ARG A 982 -42.93 7.98 21.55
CA ARG A 982 -43.51 7.09 20.52
C ARG A 982 -42.75 5.76 20.39
N PRO A 983 -42.49 5.01 21.48
CA PRO A 983 -41.68 3.79 21.46
C PRO A 983 -42.27 2.68 20.57
N ARG A 984 -43.55 2.81 20.20
CA ARG A 984 -44.31 1.86 19.38
C ARG A 984 -44.08 2.03 17.88
N GLU A 985 -43.63 3.22 17.45
CA GLU A 985 -43.35 3.56 16.05
C GLU A 985 -41.85 3.46 15.74
N LEU A 986 -41.04 3.04 16.71
CA LEU A 986 -39.59 3.10 16.64
C LEU A 986 -39.05 2.11 15.60
N THR A 987 -38.44 2.65 14.57
CA THR A 987 -37.85 1.87 13.47
C THR A 987 -36.49 1.31 13.86
N ARG A 988 -36.01 0.28 13.16
CA ARG A 988 -34.63 -0.23 13.35
C ARG A 988 -33.58 0.86 13.11
N LYS A 989 -33.84 1.74 12.14
CA LYS A 989 -32.99 2.88 11.83
C LYS A 989 -32.89 3.85 13.01
N GLU A 990 -34.03 4.27 13.58
CA GLU A 990 -34.04 5.16 14.75
C GLU A 990 -33.43 4.50 16.00
N LEU A 991 -33.58 3.18 16.17
CA LEU A 991 -32.94 2.44 17.26
C LEU A 991 -31.42 2.42 17.12
N SER A 992 -30.93 2.21 15.89
CA SER A 992 -29.52 2.27 15.56
C SER A 992 -28.94 3.68 15.74
N GLU A 993 -29.67 4.72 15.30
CA GLU A 993 -29.31 6.13 15.53
C GLU A 993 -29.25 6.47 17.03
N LEU A 994 -30.21 5.99 17.82
CA LEU A 994 -30.22 6.18 19.27
C LEU A 994 -29.00 5.53 19.94
N ALA A 995 -28.68 4.30 19.56
CA ALA A 995 -27.55 3.58 20.10
C ALA A 995 -26.21 4.18 19.68
N ALA A 996 -26.08 4.65 18.42
CA ALA A 996 -24.91 5.35 17.94
C ALA A 996 -24.68 6.65 18.71
N LEU A 997 -25.74 7.44 18.95
CA LEU A 997 -25.66 8.68 19.70
C LEU A 997 -25.26 8.44 21.17
N LEU A 998 -25.85 7.44 21.82
CA LEU A 998 -25.50 7.13 23.20
C LEU A 998 -24.05 6.67 23.32
N ASP A 999 -23.55 5.91 22.35
CA ASP A 999 -22.16 5.47 22.35
C ASP A 999 -21.13 6.58 22.03
N GLU A 1000 -21.49 7.58 21.21
CA GLU A 1000 -20.68 8.79 21.01
C GLU A 1000 -20.38 9.48 22.34
N HIS A 1001 -21.30 9.36 23.30
CA HIS A 1001 -21.15 9.83 24.68
C HIS A 1001 -20.76 8.71 25.67
N HIS A 1002 -20.26 7.58 25.16
CA HIS A 1002 -19.77 6.43 25.93
C HIS A 1002 -20.83 5.66 26.73
N TYR A 1003 -22.10 5.70 26.33
CA TYR A 1003 -23.23 5.02 26.97
C TYR A 1003 -23.72 3.79 26.20
N SER A 1004 -22.90 2.74 26.09
CA SER A 1004 -23.30 1.49 25.41
C SER A 1004 -24.27 0.66 26.25
N GLU A 1005 -25.13 -0.14 25.59
CA GLU A 1005 -26.10 -0.99 26.29
C GLU A 1005 -25.42 -2.02 27.21
N ALA A 1006 -24.31 -2.63 26.78
CA ALA A 1006 -23.56 -3.58 27.59
C ALA A 1006 -22.98 -2.92 28.85
N MET A 1007 -22.46 -1.70 28.73
CA MET A 1007 -21.94 -0.93 29.86
C MET A 1007 -23.06 -0.49 30.81
N LEU A 1008 -24.20 -0.04 30.29
CA LEU A 1008 -25.36 0.31 31.12
C LEU A 1008 -25.89 -0.90 31.87
N ARG A 1009 -26.03 -2.06 31.22
CA ARG A 1009 -26.44 -3.31 31.88
C ARG A 1009 -25.49 -3.69 33.02
N ALA A 1010 -24.19 -3.65 32.77
CA ALA A 1010 -23.19 -3.94 33.79
C ALA A 1010 -23.20 -2.93 34.94
N ALA A 1011 -23.30 -1.62 34.64
CA ALA A 1011 -23.34 -0.57 35.65
C ALA A 1011 -24.57 -0.69 36.55
N TYR A 1012 -25.77 -0.82 35.97
CA TYR A 1012 -27.00 -0.99 36.74
C TYR A 1012 -27.02 -2.33 37.50
N GLY A 1013 -26.44 -3.38 36.92
CA GLY A 1013 -26.26 -4.69 37.55
C GLY A 1013 -25.41 -4.61 38.81
N SER A 1014 -24.23 -3.99 38.71
CA SER A 1014 -23.28 -3.83 39.81
C SER A 1014 -23.79 -2.85 40.88
N ALA A 1015 -24.34 -1.70 40.50
CA ALA A 1015 -24.76 -0.65 41.44
C ALA A 1015 -26.07 -0.98 42.17
N ARG A 1016 -27.05 -1.58 41.48
CA ARG A 1016 -28.40 -1.80 42.02
C ARG A 1016 -28.69 -3.26 42.35
N ASN A 1017 -27.69 -4.15 42.22
CA ASN A 1017 -27.74 -5.58 42.54
C ASN A 1017 -28.96 -6.28 41.92
N ALA A 1018 -29.27 -5.88 40.68
CA ALA A 1018 -30.42 -6.35 39.92
C ALA A 1018 -29.90 -6.86 38.58
N ASP A 1019 -30.12 -8.13 38.27
CA ASP A 1019 -29.80 -8.69 36.94
C ASP A 1019 -30.83 -8.16 35.92
N ILE A 1020 -30.55 -6.99 35.37
CA ILE A 1020 -31.46 -6.24 34.51
C ILE A 1020 -31.09 -6.50 33.05
N ALA A 1021 -31.75 -7.49 32.42
CA ALA A 1021 -31.71 -7.69 30.97
C ALA A 1021 -32.65 -6.70 30.22
N ALA A 1022 -32.49 -5.39 30.48
CA ALA A 1022 -33.23 -4.34 29.79
C ALA A 1022 -32.54 -3.94 28.48
N HIS A 1023 -33.36 -3.54 27.50
CA HIS A 1023 -32.90 -2.99 26.22
C HIS A 1023 -32.60 -1.48 26.36
N ILE A 1024 -31.82 -0.87 25.46
CA ILE A 1024 -31.48 0.58 25.49
C ILE A 1024 -32.71 1.49 25.66
N ILE A 1025 -33.84 1.12 25.06
CA ILE A 1025 -35.13 1.81 25.18
C ILE A 1025 -35.60 1.85 26.65
N GLY A 1026 -35.44 0.75 27.38
CA GLY A 1026 -35.78 0.67 28.80
C GLY A 1026 -34.94 1.60 29.66
N PHE A 1027 -33.62 1.68 29.41
CA PHE A 1027 -32.73 2.59 30.12
C PHE A 1027 -33.06 4.05 29.85
N VAL A 1028 -33.25 4.44 28.58
CA VAL A 1028 -33.64 5.81 28.20
C VAL A 1028 -34.98 6.20 28.83
N ARG A 1029 -35.97 5.30 28.83
CA ARG A 1029 -37.29 5.54 29.43
C ARG A 1029 -37.24 5.61 30.96
N GLN A 1030 -36.45 4.79 31.62
CA GLN A 1030 -36.24 4.90 33.07
C GLN A 1030 -35.60 6.25 33.42
N ALA A 1031 -34.56 6.66 32.69
CA ALA A 1031 -33.87 7.93 32.91
C ALA A 1031 -34.76 9.16 32.64
N ALA A 1032 -35.59 9.09 31.58
CA ALA A 1032 -36.42 10.21 31.13
C ALA A 1032 -37.74 10.34 31.88
N ILE A 1033 -38.47 9.24 32.08
CA ILE A 1033 -39.86 9.25 32.58
C ILE A 1033 -40.09 8.29 33.76
N GLY A 1034 -39.05 7.62 34.27
CA GLY A 1034 -39.17 6.73 35.43
C GLY A 1034 -39.84 5.38 35.17
N ASP A 1035 -39.91 4.93 33.90
CA ASP A 1035 -40.45 3.61 33.53
C ASP A 1035 -39.62 2.50 34.24
N PRO A 1036 -40.23 1.53 34.94
CA PRO A 1036 -39.50 0.47 35.61
C PRO A 1036 -38.64 -0.36 34.65
N LEU A 1037 -37.39 -0.60 35.03
CA LEU A 1037 -36.48 -1.49 34.29
C LEU A 1037 -36.93 -2.94 34.44
N VAL A 1038 -37.71 -3.42 33.47
CA VAL A 1038 -38.17 -4.81 33.35
C VAL A 1038 -37.46 -5.44 32.16
N PRO A 1039 -36.93 -6.68 32.28
CA PRO A 1039 -36.29 -7.37 31.16
C PRO A 1039 -37.15 -7.36 29.90
N TYR A 1040 -36.54 -7.07 28.74
CA TYR A 1040 -37.29 -6.91 27.50
C TYR A 1040 -38.03 -8.20 27.12
N ALA A 1041 -37.35 -9.35 27.27
CA ALA A 1041 -37.97 -10.66 27.04
C ALA A 1041 -39.20 -10.91 27.93
N LYS A 1042 -39.21 -10.35 29.16
CA LYS A 1042 -40.35 -10.44 30.07
C LYS A 1042 -41.49 -9.52 29.64
N ARG A 1043 -41.18 -8.31 29.13
CA ARG A 1043 -42.17 -7.42 28.52
C ARG A 1043 -42.85 -8.09 27.32
N VAL A 1044 -42.08 -8.73 26.45
CA VAL A 1044 -42.59 -9.50 25.31
C VAL A 1044 -43.45 -10.68 25.76
N GLU A 1045 -43.01 -11.47 26.76
CA GLU A 1045 -43.83 -12.56 27.31
C GLU A 1045 -45.17 -12.07 27.84
N ASN A 1046 -45.14 -11.01 28.65
CA ASN A 1046 -46.35 -10.43 29.24
C ASN A 1046 -47.30 -9.90 28.14
N ALA A 1047 -46.74 -9.27 27.10
CA ALA A 1047 -47.49 -8.79 25.95
C ALA A 1047 -48.16 -9.94 25.19
N ILE A 1048 -47.42 -11.01 24.85
CA ILE A 1048 -47.98 -12.18 24.16
C ILE A 1048 -49.07 -12.85 25.01
N VAL A 1049 -48.87 -12.98 26.32
CA VAL A 1049 -49.88 -13.52 27.24
C VAL A 1049 -51.12 -12.64 27.32
N ALA A 1050 -50.96 -11.31 27.30
CA ALA A 1050 -52.08 -10.37 27.28
C ALA A 1050 -52.88 -10.47 25.96
N ILE A 1051 -52.19 -10.58 24.83
CA ILE A 1051 -52.81 -10.74 23.51
C ILE A 1051 -53.51 -12.09 23.38
N GLU A 1052 -52.90 -13.19 23.83
CA GLU A 1052 -53.54 -14.52 23.86
C GLU A 1052 -54.85 -14.52 24.68
N LYS A 1053 -55.00 -13.61 25.65
CA LYS A 1053 -56.20 -13.44 26.49
C LYS A 1053 -57.21 -12.41 25.95
N SER A 1054 -56.82 -11.56 24.99
CA SER A 1054 -57.66 -10.46 24.49
C SER A 1054 -58.90 -10.93 23.71
N ARG A 1055 -58.76 -12.03 22.95
CA ARG A 1055 -59.82 -12.63 22.13
C ARG A 1055 -59.58 -14.13 21.93
N PRO A 1056 -60.58 -14.92 21.53
CA PRO A 1056 -60.39 -16.33 21.21
C PRO A 1056 -59.54 -16.49 19.93
N TRP A 1057 -58.36 -17.10 20.07
CA TRP A 1057 -57.43 -17.42 18.97
C TRP A 1057 -57.47 -18.90 18.60
N THR A 1058 -57.31 -19.21 17.32
CA THR A 1058 -57.09 -20.60 16.87
C THR A 1058 -55.74 -21.14 17.35
N GLN A 1059 -55.57 -22.46 17.40
CA GLN A 1059 -54.29 -23.07 17.83
C GLN A 1059 -53.12 -22.65 16.92
N ARG A 1060 -53.35 -22.52 15.61
CA ARG A 1060 -52.34 -22.05 14.65
C ARG A 1060 -51.95 -20.59 14.89
N GLN A 1061 -52.92 -19.71 15.17
CA GLN A 1061 -52.66 -18.31 15.50
C GLN A 1061 -51.86 -18.18 16.81
N LYS A 1062 -52.15 -18.99 17.83
CA LYS A 1062 -51.35 -19.03 19.08
C LYS A 1062 -49.91 -19.48 18.83
N ASP A 1063 -49.71 -20.48 17.99
CA ASP A 1063 -48.37 -20.93 17.62
C ASP A 1063 -47.59 -19.84 16.86
N TRP A 1064 -48.27 -19.06 16.00
CA TRP A 1064 -47.70 -17.89 15.36
C TRP A 1064 -47.38 -16.76 16.36
N LEU A 1065 -48.29 -16.42 17.27
CA LEU A 1065 -48.06 -15.42 18.32
C LEU A 1065 -46.84 -15.77 19.17
N ARG A 1066 -46.67 -17.04 19.54
CA ARG A 1066 -45.49 -17.51 20.30
C ARG A 1066 -44.20 -17.43 19.50
N ARG A 1067 -44.26 -17.68 18.19
CA ARG A 1067 -43.11 -17.53 17.28
C ARG A 1067 -42.72 -16.07 17.09
N ILE A 1068 -43.71 -15.20 16.87
CA ILE A 1068 -43.54 -13.75 16.84
C ILE A 1068 -42.91 -13.29 18.16
N GLY A 1069 -43.41 -13.78 19.30
CA GLY A 1069 -42.84 -13.51 20.61
C GLY A 1069 -41.38 -13.96 20.75
N ARG A 1070 -41.01 -15.14 20.26
CA ARG A 1070 -39.60 -15.57 20.23
C ARG A 1070 -38.74 -14.67 19.35
N ALA A 1071 -39.20 -14.37 18.13
CA ALA A 1071 -38.50 -13.48 17.22
C ALA A 1071 -38.31 -12.07 17.81
N LEU A 1072 -39.30 -11.57 18.55
CA LEU A 1072 -39.23 -10.27 19.22
C LEU A 1072 -38.24 -10.25 20.38
N LYS A 1073 -38.07 -11.37 21.11
CA LYS A 1073 -37.04 -11.46 22.16
C LYS A 1073 -35.63 -11.29 21.60
N ASP A 1074 -35.41 -11.82 20.41
CA ASP A 1074 -34.11 -11.76 19.72
C ASP A 1074 -33.94 -10.43 18.96
N LYS A 1075 -35.03 -9.87 18.42
CA LYS A 1075 -35.04 -8.62 17.65
C LYS A 1075 -36.16 -7.68 18.14
N PRO A 1076 -35.85 -6.61 18.88
CA PRO A 1076 -36.85 -5.80 19.60
C PRO A 1076 -37.79 -4.97 18.72
N VAL A 1077 -37.54 -4.85 17.42
CA VAL A 1077 -38.40 -4.11 16.48
C VAL A 1077 -39.10 -5.09 15.53
N ALA A 1078 -40.43 -5.18 15.65
CA ALA A 1078 -41.29 -5.91 14.71
C ALA A 1078 -41.52 -5.04 13.46
N ASP A 1079 -40.79 -5.30 12.39
CA ASP A 1079 -41.06 -4.71 11.07
C ASP A 1079 -41.60 -5.77 10.10
N PRO A 1080 -42.25 -5.38 8.99
CA PRO A 1080 -42.72 -6.33 7.97
C PRO A 1080 -41.59 -7.19 7.40
N THR A 1081 -40.36 -6.65 7.32
CA THR A 1081 -39.20 -7.35 6.77
C THR A 1081 -38.72 -8.53 7.61
N LEU A 1082 -39.00 -8.53 8.92
CA LEU A 1082 -38.72 -9.64 9.86
C LEU A 1082 -39.41 -10.93 9.41
N PHE A 1083 -40.60 -10.80 8.82
CA PHE A 1083 -41.44 -11.92 8.41
C PHE A 1083 -41.07 -12.49 7.05
N ASP A 1084 -40.31 -11.73 6.24
CA ASP A 1084 -39.84 -12.15 4.92
C ASP A 1084 -38.40 -12.71 4.97
N GLN A 1085 -37.87 -12.97 6.17
CA GLN A 1085 -36.52 -13.50 6.38
C GLN A 1085 -36.52 -14.82 7.20
N GLY A 1086 -35.56 -15.70 6.93
CA GLY A 1086 -35.30 -16.92 7.70
C GLY A 1086 -36.49 -17.88 7.82
N ALA A 1087 -36.73 -18.41 9.03
CA ALA A 1087 -37.76 -19.43 9.29
C ALA A 1087 -39.22 -18.97 9.02
N PHE A 1088 -39.45 -17.67 8.86
CA PHE A 1088 -40.74 -17.10 8.46
C PHE A 1088 -40.89 -17.08 6.93
N ALA A 1089 -39.81 -16.81 6.19
CA ALA A 1089 -39.76 -16.84 4.73
C ALA A 1089 -40.04 -18.26 4.18
N ASP A 1090 -39.42 -19.29 4.76
CA ASP A 1090 -39.62 -20.71 4.39
C ASP A 1090 -41.08 -21.17 4.52
N ARG A 1091 -41.88 -20.43 5.28
CA ARG A 1091 -43.31 -20.71 5.53
C ARG A 1091 -44.25 -19.74 4.83
N GLY A 1092 -43.76 -19.02 3.81
CA GLY A 1092 -44.55 -18.17 2.91
C GLY A 1092 -44.59 -16.69 3.29
N GLY A 1093 -43.71 -16.23 4.18
CA GLY A 1093 -43.47 -14.82 4.45
C GLY A 1093 -44.65 -14.07 5.08
N PHE A 1094 -44.58 -12.75 5.08
CA PHE A 1094 -45.60 -11.86 5.64
C PHE A 1094 -47.00 -12.13 5.07
N LYS A 1095 -47.11 -12.34 3.74
CA LYS A 1095 -48.41 -12.56 3.07
C LYS A 1095 -49.15 -13.80 3.57
N ARG A 1096 -48.45 -14.91 3.80
CA ARG A 1096 -49.09 -16.16 4.26
C ARG A 1096 -49.43 -16.10 5.74
N ILE A 1097 -48.62 -15.42 6.55
CA ILE A 1097 -48.92 -15.18 7.96
C ILE A 1097 -50.14 -14.25 8.05
N ALA A 1098 -50.20 -13.19 7.24
CA ALA A 1098 -51.35 -12.29 7.18
C ALA A 1098 -52.66 -13.02 6.83
N GLN A 1099 -52.62 -14.01 5.94
CA GLN A 1099 -53.76 -14.86 5.63
C GLN A 1099 -54.23 -15.73 6.81
N GLU A 1100 -53.31 -16.25 7.63
CA GLU A 1100 -53.64 -17.03 8.85
C GLU A 1100 -54.22 -16.16 9.98
N PHE A 1101 -54.03 -14.83 9.89
CA PHE A 1101 -54.64 -13.82 10.77
C PHE A 1101 -55.81 -13.09 10.09
N ASP A 1102 -56.41 -13.66 9.04
CA ASP A 1102 -57.57 -13.11 8.32
C ASP A 1102 -57.37 -11.67 7.80
N GLY A 1103 -56.12 -11.27 7.52
CA GLY A 1103 -55.75 -9.92 7.09
C GLY A 1103 -55.55 -8.91 8.22
N GLU A 1104 -55.70 -9.31 9.48
CA GLU A 1104 -55.55 -8.42 10.65
C GLU A 1104 -54.14 -8.44 11.27
N LEU A 1105 -53.14 -9.06 10.64
CA LEU A 1105 -51.80 -9.22 11.22
C LEU A 1105 -51.17 -7.88 11.63
N ASP A 1106 -51.30 -6.83 10.82
CA ASP A 1106 -50.78 -5.49 11.14
C ASP A 1106 -51.39 -4.93 12.44
N GLU A 1107 -52.69 -5.12 12.62
CA GLU A 1107 -53.41 -4.70 13.83
C GLU A 1107 -52.97 -5.52 15.05
N VAL A 1108 -52.71 -6.81 14.88
CA VAL A 1108 -52.21 -7.69 15.95
C VAL A 1108 -50.77 -7.32 16.35
N LEU A 1109 -49.91 -7.02 15.38
CA LEU A 1109 -48.54 -6.55 15.64
C LEU A 1109 -48.54 -5.20 16.35
N ARG A 1110 -49.43 -4.29 15.95
CA ARG A 1110 -49.66 -3.01 16.64
C ARG A 1110 -50.05 -3.25 18.09
N GLN A 1111 -51.02 -4.11 18.36
CA GLN A 1111 -51.47 -4.44 19.73
C GLN A 1111 -50.37 -5.12 20.57
N ILE A 1112 -49.53 -5.97 19.97
CA ILE A 1112 -48.36 -6.56 20.65
C ILE A 1112 -47.39 -5.45 21.06
N ASN A 1113 -47.04 -4.52 20.16
CA ASN A 1113 -46.17 -3.39 20.47
C ASN A 1113 -46.77 -2.46 21.55
N GLU A 1114 -48.09 -2.25 21.53
CA GLU A 1114 -48.80 -1.50 22.58
C GLU A 1114 -48.71 -2.18 23.96
N ALA A 1115 -48.78 -3.50 24.00
CA ALA A 1115 -48.69 -4.29 25.22
C ALA A 1115 -47.26 -4.41 25.77
N ILE A 1116 -46.23 -4.34 24.91
CA ILE A 1116 -44.81 -4.31 25.32
C ILE A 1116 -44.47 -2.98 26.02
N TRP A 1117 -45.01 -1.87 25.49
CA TRP A 1117 -44.83 -0.51 26.02
C TRP A 1117 -46.18 0.11 26.39
N PRO A 1118 -46.77 -0.28 27.53
CA PRO A 1118 -48.02 0.31 28.00
C PRO A 1118 -47.86 1.82 28.20
N PRO A 1119 -48.92 2.63 28.00
CA PRO A 1119 -48.86 4.06 28.27
C PRO A 1119 -48.47 4.24 29.75
N SER A 1120 -47.51 5.13 30.03
CA SER A 1120 -47.15 5.45 31.41
C SER A 1120 -48.42 5.87 32.15
N ALA A 1121 -48.69 5.26 33.30
CA ALA A 1121 -49.66 5.83 34.23
C ALA A 1121 -49.11 7.21 34.61
N ALA A 1122 -49.85 8.26 34.27
CA ALA A 1122 -49.54 9.64 34.63
C ALA A 1122 -49.61 9.84 36.14
#